data_AF-A2DDX4-F1
#
_entry.id   AF-A2DDX4-F1
#
_cell.length_a   1.000
_cell.length_b   1.000
_cell.length_c   1.000
_cell.angle_alpha   90.00
_cell.angle_beta   90.00
_cell.angle_gamma   90.00
#
_symmetry.space_group_name_H-M   'P 1'
#
loop_
_entity.id
_entity.type
_entity.pdbx_description
1 polymer ?
#
loop_
_entity_poly.entity_id
_entity_poly.type
_entity_poly.pdbx_seq_one_letter_code
_entity_poly.pdbx_strand_id
1 'polypeptide(L)'
;MIFTEMVYCSSDSDTLIIPDGTSRINTSQYAHRSNFSTIVFPETLKSIDENSFYNCTSLQSLDLPPNLEIVSGAAFALCKNLKVVTFHSKYTTISYQSFYQCTNLETITFPTSISEINFYTFYDCINLGHISLPNTINKIEKRAFFNCSKLTFDSLPTSLVEIEPDAFKYCYSIESIEIPEKLNMIFSGSFAYCEHLKRVIFHSQIDEIPNNLFLNCTSLETVQLPSSLRVIETSSFCACINLGKISLPDTIQEIQAKAFYLCLKLTFDSRPKDLKYIREEAFQESGVTHLTFPASLDLVDINSFQYCPLLERIEFLNKNTKIDSTAFAMCYKLVEIKLPSNLEIIEPFTFEEDISLKSIIIPDTVYKIGQEAFRDCIGLVNIKLPSGIKEIEFALFTNCSSLEKLIFPESVETIAEYVLEDCKSLKSIVFLGKSTNIETISFLGYESLESVTLPSEIEIIDKQFFVNCINLREFKVPKKVERIQESTFENCTSLVNIEIPESVKYIDSRVFYNCSKLKSITIPNSIKSVSDYCFCSCESLEKVVMNENLLVIGNSSFQHCHSLKTMNFPVFLNSIKSFAFMDCSGLTELSLPDTLTEICEKSFFGCISLQVISLPKKLNSLGKYSFSNCSSLREIIINSDCSLDPNAFDDSNNIEKLIIKNQNNDIHKQKALHQLVKSITFNSYFKEYPTISEFVNVEHVSIISEISDSIINDNFVNSSNLSINITGNIHKISDNSFSNSNINYFLYCGNQTIEGKFFAHNKPKNLSVYRLYPSKQIGGIKAKRNADCPNLLYQRTKLKPIYITLIIIFCAIVVIAATITLIKVHIYRKHQRKIEGKMLLEKLVNDEFG
;
A
#
# COMPACT_ATOMS: atom_id res chain seq x y z
N MET A 1 -72.51 -46.11 51.46
CA MET A 1 -73.88 -46.30 50.96
C MET A 1 -74.57 -44.95 51.12
N ILE A 2 -75.10 -44.39 50.02
CA ILE A 2 -75.98 -43.19 49.94
C ILE A 2 -75.22 -41.84 50.12
N PHE A 3 -75.10 -40.89 49.19
CA PHE A 3 -75.67 -40.65 47.85
C PHE A 3 -74.55 -40.47 46.80
N THR A 4 -74.55 -41.28 45.75
CA THR A 4 -74.21 -40.78 44.41
C THR A 4 -75.35 -39.85 44.00
N GLU A 5 -75.20 -38.54 44.21
CA GLU A 5 -76.08 -37.60 43.51
C GLU A 5 -75.79 -37.73 42.02
N MET A 6 -76.85 -38.06 41.29
CA MET A 6 -76.83 -38.20 39.84
C MET A 6 -76.35 -36.87 39.25
N VAL A 7 -75.18 -36.91 38.61
CA VAL A 7 -74.80 -35.89 37.63
C VAL A 7 -75.83 -35.98 36.51
N TYR A 8 -76.77 -35.03 36.45
CA TYR A 8 -77.66 -34.90 35.31
C TYR A 8 -76.86 -34.27 34.16
N CYS A 9 -76.33 -35.10 33.26
CA CYS A 9 -76.29 -34.69 31.86
C CYS A 9 -77.68 -34.94 31.32
N SER A 10 -78.50 -33.88 31.16
CA SER A 10 -79.74 -34.04 30.41
C SER A 10 -79.36 -34.40 28.96
N SER A 11 -80.14 -35.27 28.33
CA SER A 11 -79.86 -35.81 26.99
C SER A 11 -79.88 -34.75 25.88
N ASP A 12 -80.17 -33.49 26.19
CA ASP A 12 -80.28 -32.36 25.25
C ASP A 12 -79.71 -31.02 25.79
N SER A 13 -78.94 -30.98 26.88
CA SER A 13 -78.43 -29.70 27.43
C SER A 13 -76.90 -29.60 27.47
N ASP A 14 -76.34 -28.56 26.84
CA ASP A 14 -74.94 -28.14 26.90
C ASP A 14 -74.51 -27.59 28.30
N THR A 15 -75.15 -28.01 29.39
CA THR A 15 -74.96 -27.46 30.74
C THR A 15 -74.68 -28.56 31.75
N LEU A 16 -73.60 -28.42 32.51
CA LEU A 16 -73.29 -29.24 33.68
C LEU A 16 -73.88 -28.58 34.94
N ILE A 17 -74.82 -29.26 35.61
CA ILE A 17 -75.39 -28.79 36.87
C ILE A 17 -74.65 -29.48 38.03
N ILE A 18 -74.00 -28.70 38.89
CA ILE A 18 -73.38 -29.20 40.12
C ILE A 18 -74.47 -29.26 41.22
N PRO A 19 -74.67 -30.41 41.91
CA PRO A 19 -75.78 -30.57 42.85
C PRO A 19 -75.80 -29.56 44.00
N ASP A 20 -77.00 -29.11 44.38
CA ASP A 20 -77.23 -28.26 45.55
C ASP A 20 -76.67 -28.91 46.83
N GLY A 21 -76.00 -28.12 47.68
CA GLY A 21 -75.32 -28.63 48.87
C GLY A 21 -73.87 -29.06 48.63
N THR A 22 -73.41 -29.14 47.38
CA THR A 22 -71.99 -29.34 47.08
C THR A 22 -71.18 -28.17 47.64
N SER A 23 -70.25 -28.47 48.54
CA SER A 23 -69.32 -27.49 49.12
C SER A 23 -67.92 -27.52 48.49
N ARG A 24 -67.56 -28.61 47.81
CA ARG A 24 -66.23 -28.83 47.21
C ARG A 24 -66.33 -29.65 45.93
N ILE A 25 -65.64 -29.21 44.88
CA ILE A 25 -65.37 -30.00 43.68
C ILE A 25 -63.96 -30.58 43.81
N ASN A 26 -63.83 -31.90 43.75
CA ASN A 26 -62.58 -32.61 44.03
C ASN A 26 -61.57 -32.50 42.89
N THR A 27 -60.31 -32.80 43.23
CA THR A 27 -59.19 -32.86 42.27
C THR A 27 -59.55 -33.68 41.04
N SER A 28 -59.34 -33.10 39.85
CA SER A 28 -59.57 -33.74 38.55
C SER A 28 -60.99 -34.28 38.29
N GLN A 29 -62.00 -33.92 39.09
CA GLN A 29 -63.34 -34.52 39.05
C GLN A 29 -64.02 -34.49 37.66
N TYR A 30 -63.81 -33.42 36.90
CA TYR A 30 -64.36 -33.19 35.56
C TYR A 30 -63.27 -32.97 34.50
N ALA A 31 -62.01 -33.28 34.79
CA ALA A 31 -60.92 -33.13 33.84
C ALA A 31 -61.20 -33.86 32.52
N HIS A 32 -60.80 -33.25 31.40
CA HIS A 32 -60.94 -33.75 30.03
C HIS A 32 -62.38 -33.94 29.53
N ARG A 33 -63.39 -33.45 30.27
CA ARG A 33 -64.79 -33.51 29.84
C ARG A 33 -65.09 -32.41 28.81
N SER A 34 -65.65 -32.80 27.68
CA SER A 34 -65.98 -31.89 26.56
C SER A 34 -67.45 -31.97 26.12
N ASN A 35 -68.33 -32.44 27.00
CA ASN A 35 -69.75 -32.64 26.70
C ASN A 35 -70.67 -31.54 27.27
N PHE A 36 -70.12 -30.43 27.76
CA PHE A 36 -70.87 -29.28 28.26
C PHE A 36 -70.15 -27.98 27.86
N SER A 37 -70.92 -26.91 27.64
CA SER A 37 -70.42 -25.56 27.34
C SER A 37 -70.60 -24.58 28.50
N THR A 38 -71.44 -24.90 29.48
CA THR A 38 -71.72 -24.06 30.66
C THR A 38 -71.78 -24.90 31.93
N ILE A 39 -71.55 -24.27 33.09
CA ILE A 39 -71.66 -24.91 34.41
C ILE A 39 -72.56 -24.06 35.30
N VAL A 40 -73.49 -24.71 36.00
CA VAL A 40 -74.28 -24.09 37.08
C VAL A 40 -73.71 -24.56 38.41
N PHE A 41 -73.16 -23.62 39.18
CA PHE A 41 -72.59 -23.88 40.51
C PHE A 41 -73.62 -23.55 41.62
N PRO A 42 -73.71 -24.35 42.70
CA PRO A 42 -74.57 -24.03 43.83
C PRO A 42 -73.98 -22.92 44.70
N GLU A 43 -74.83 -22.15 45.38
CA GLU A 43 -74.38 -21.09 46.31
C GLU A 43 -73.55 -21.62 47.49
N THR A 44 -73.64 -22.92 47.79
CA THR A 44 -72.91 -23.59 48.88
C THR A 44 -71.44 -23.89 48.55
N LEU A 45 -71.02 -23.72 47.28
CA LEU A 45 -69.68 -24.08 46.82
C LEU A 45 -68.62 -23.16 47.44
N LYS A 46 -67.65 -23.77 48.14
CA LYS A 46 -66.52 -23.09 48.80
C LYS A 46 -65.20 -23.32 48.07
N SER A 47 -64.96 -24.49 47.48
CA SER A 47 -63.69 -24.78 46.81
C SER A 47 -63.82 -25.54 45.49
N ILE A 48 -62.96 -25.16 44.53
CA ILE A 48 -62.67 -25.92 43.31
C ILE A 48 -61.21 -26.36 43.39
N ASP A 49 -60.99 -27.66 43.46
CA ASP A 49 -59.67 -28.24 43.68
C ASP A 49 -58.81 -28.29 42.40
N GLU A 50 -57.58 -28.78 42.57
CA GLU A 50 -56.58 -28.83 41.51
C GLU A 50 -57.06 -29.62 40.31
N ASN A 51 -56.84 -29.10 39.10
CA ASN A 51 -57.21 -29.75 37.83
C ASN A 51 -58.71 -30.13 37.69
N SER A 52 -59.61 -29.66 38.55
CA SER A 52 -61.02 -30.12 38.59
C SER A 52 -61.75 -30.05 37.24
N PHE A 53 -61.47 -29.04 36.41
CA PHE A 53 -61.99 -28.85 35.06
C PHE A 53 -60.85 -28.71 34.02
N TYR A 54 -59.71 -29.34 34.28
CA TYR A 54 -58.56 -29.29 33.38
C TYR A 54 -58.92 -29.79 31.98
N ASN A 55 -58.55 -29.03 30.95
CA ASN A 55 -58.75 -29.37 29.54
C ASN A 55 -60.22 -29.65 29.18
N CYS A 56 -61.17 -28.93 29.78
CA CYS A 56 -62.58 -28.93 29.38
C CYS A 56 -62.79 -28.06 28.13
N THR A 57 -62.47 -28.61 26.97
CA THR A 57 -62.36 -27.84 25.72
C THR A 57 -63.67 -27.27 25.19
N SER A 58 -64.83 -27.77 25.61
CA SER A 58 -66.14 -27.25 25.17
C SER A 58 -66.69 -26.12 26.03
N LEU A 59 -66.13 -25.91 27.23
CA LEU A 59 -66.56 -24.90 28.19
C LEU A 59 -66.38 -23.49 27.61
N GLN A 60 -67.43 -22.66 27.65
CA GLN A 60 -67.46 -21.32 27.04
C GLN A 60 -67.55 -20.18 28.05
N SER A 61 -68.18 -20.38 29.20
CA SER A 61 -68.32 -19.34 30.23
C SER A 61 -68.29 -19.92 31.64
N LEU A 62 -67.74 -19.15 32.58
CA LEU A 62 -67.76 -19.44 34.01
C LEU A 62 -68.42 -18.31 34.76
N ASP A 63 -69.44 -18.64 35.56
CA ASP A 63 -70.12 -17.73 36.46
C ASP A 63 -69.99 -18.27 37.90
N LEU A 64 -68.98 -17.80 38.63
CA LEU A 64 -68.52 -18.39 39.89
C LEU A 64 -69.28 -17.79 41.10
N PRO A 65 -69.80 -18.64 42.03
CA PRO A 65 -70.78 -18.23 43.04
C PRO A 65 -70.23 -17.32 44.14
N PRO A 66 -71.10 -16.59 44.88
CA PRO A 66 -70.70 -15.55 45.84
C PRO A 66 -69.96 -16.05 47.09
N ASN A 67 -70.07 -17.33 47.45
CA ASN A 67 -69.41 -17.92 48.62
C ASN A 67 -68.13 -18.70 48.29
N LEU A 68 -67.66 -18.66 47.03
CA LEU A 68 -66.45 -19.36 46.61
C LEU A 68 -65.22 -18.77 47.32
N GLU A 69 -64.46 -19.61 48.01
CA GLU A 69 -63.26 -19.24 48.78
C GLU A 69 -61.97 -19.48 47.96
N ILE A 70 -61.90 -20.54 47.16
CA ILE A 70 -60.68 -20.89 46.42
C ILE A 70 -60.94 -21.57 45.06
N VAL A 71 -60.18 -21.14 44.06
CA VAL A 71 -59.91 -21.86 42.81
C VAL A 71 -58.46 -22.31 42.83
N SER A 72 -58.25 -23.62 42.93
CA SER A 72 -56.92 -24.22 43.10
C SER A 72 -56.14 -24.32 41.78
N GLY A 73 -54.92 -24.84 41.88
CA GLY A 73 -53.97 -24.91 40.78
C GLY A 73 -54.54 -25.57 39.52
N ALA A 74 -54.32 -24.96 38.36
CA ALA A 74 -54.72 -25.50 37.05
C ALA A 74 -56.20 -25.92 36.92
N ALA A 75 -57.10 -25.45 37.81
CA ALA A 75 -58.49 -25.89 37.88
C ALA A 75 -59.23 -25.77 36.54
N PHE A 76 -58.95 -24.74 35.74
CA PHE A 76 -59.54 -24.51 34.41
C PHE A 76 -58.48 -24.37 33.31
N ALA A 77 -57.26 -24.86 33.52
CA ALA A 77 -56.21 -24.82 32.50
C ALA A 77 -56.64 -25.58 31.24
N LEU A 78 -56.21 -25.13 30.06
CA LEU A 78 -56.52 -25.68 28.74
C LEU A 78 -58.02 -25.69 28.38
N CYS A 79 -58.87 -24.95 29.08
CA CYS A 79 -60.25 -24.68 28.65
C CYS A 79 -60.25 -23.72 27.44
N LYS A 80 -59.85 -24.21 26.27
CA LYS A 80 -59.50 -23.39 25.09
C LYS A 80 -60.67 -22.59 24.50
N ASN A 81 -61.92 -22.97 24.75
CA ASN A 81 -63.12 -22.23 24.31
C ASN A 81 -63.72 -21.30 25.38
N LEU A 82 -63.14 -21.26 26.58
CA LEU A 82 -63.61 -20.39 27.66
C LEU A 82 -63.39 -18.95 27.25
N LYS A 83 -64.47 -18.14 27.23
CA LYS A 83 -64.46 -16.73 26.81
C LYS A 83 -64.61 -15.75 27.95
N VAL A 84 -65.42 -16.07 28.95
CA VAL A 84 -65.79 -15.15 30.03
C VAL A 84 -65.69 -15.87 31.36
N VAL A 85 -65.08 -15.19 32.34
CA VAL A 85 -65.04 -15.64 33.73
C VAL A 85 -65.54 -14.53 34.65
N THR A 86 -66.62 -14.80 35.37
CA THR A 86 -67.23 -13.88 36.33
C THR A 86 -67.05 -14.43 37.75
N PHE A 87 -66.60 -13.60 38.69
CA PHE A 87 -66.51 -13.93 40.10
C PHE A 87 -67.49 -13.06 40.90
N HIS A 88 -68.44 -13.68 41.60
CA HIS A 88 -69.37 -12.97 42.50
C HIS A 88 -68.84 -12.86 43.93
N SER A 89 -67.89 -13.71 44.30
CA SER A 89 -67.25 -13.67 45.61
C SER A 89 -66.19 -12.59 45.67
N LYS A 90 -66.22 -11.81 46.75
CA LYS A 90 -65.18 -10.82 47.05
C LYS A 90 -63.85 -11.47 47.41
N TYR A 91 -63.87 -12.66 48.03
CA TYR A 91 -62.74 -13.25 48.75
C TYR A 91 -62.10 -14.46 48.07
N THR A 92 -62.52 -14.79 46.84
CA THR A 92 -61.95 -15.97 46.16
C THR A 92 -60.46 -15.79 45.90
N THR A 93 -59.69 -16.78 46.34
CA THR A 93 -58.28 -16.92 45.95
C THR A 93 -58.18 -17.62 44.59
N ILE A 94 -57.36 -17.08 43.69
CA ILE A 94 -57.05 -17.68 42.39
C ILE A 94 -55.60 -18.18 42.44
N SER A 95 -55.42 -19.50 42.38
CA SER A 95 -54.10 -20.13 42.48
C SER A 95 -53.34 -20.13 41.14
N TYR A 96 -52.17 -20.75 41.15
CA TYR A 96 -51.28 -20.83 40.00
C TYR A 96 -51.91 -21.59 38.83
N GLN A 97 -51.60 -21.19 37.60
CA GLN A 97 -52.06 -21.86 36.37
C GLN A 97 -53.58 -22.00 36.21
N SER A 98 -54.43 -21.40 37.06
CA SER A 98 -55.86 -21.68 37.07
C SER A 98 -56.56 -21.46 35.71
N PHE A 99 -56.06 -20.57 34.86
CA PHE A 99 -56.53 -20.32 33.48
C PHE A 99 -55.42 -20.47 32.42
N TYR A 100 -54.41 -21.30 32.70
CA TYR A 100 -53.27 -21.53 31.80
C TYR A 100 -53.75 -22.00 30.41
N GLN A 101 -53.31 -21.33 29.34
CA GLN A 101 -53.66 -21.65 27.95
C GLN A 101 -55.17 -21.66 27.65
N CYS A 102 -55.95 -20.83 28.35
CA CYS A 102 -57.33 -20.49 27.96
C CYS A 102 -57.32 -19.51 26.77
N THR A 103 -56.95 -20.00 25.59
CA THR A 103 -56.63 -19.17 24.41
C THR A 103 -57.77 -18.29 23.91
N ASN A 104 -59.04 -18.65 24.14
CA ASN A 104 -60.20 -17.83 23.78
C ASN A 104 -60.75 -16.98 24.91
N LEU A 105 -60.09 -16.91 26.07
CA LEU A 105 -60.54 -16.07 27.18
C LEU A 105 -60.48 -14.62 26.74
N GLU A 106 -61.62 -13.93 26.71
CA GLU A 106 -61.76 -12.54 26.25
C GLU A 106 -61.80 -11.57 27.44
N THR A 107 -62.44 -11.94 28.55
CA THR A 107 -62.55 -11.07 29.74
C THR A 107 -62.69 -11.87 31.03
N ILE A 108 -62.29 -11.24 32.14
CA ILE A 108 -62.41 -11.75 33.51
C ILE A 108 -62.75 -10.62 34.47
N THR A 109 -63.69 -10.85 35.39
CA THR A 109 -63.90 -9.96 36.54
C THR A 109 -63.16 -10.51 37.76
N PHE A 110 -62.18 -9.79 38.30
CA PHE A 110 -61.44 -10.26 39.47
C PHE A 110 -62.22 -10.16 40.78
N PRO A 111 -62.02 -11.09 41.74
CA PRO A 111 -62.42 -10.90 43.14
C PRO A 111 -61.80 -9.61 43.70
N THR A 112 -62.61 -8.76 44.32
CA THR A 112 -62.14 -7.42 44.74
C THR A 112 -61.15 -7.41 45.91
N SER A 113 -60.91 -8.54 46.59
CA SER A 113 -59.89 -8.65 47.64
C SER A 113 -58.61 -9.38 47.20
N ILE A 114 -58.44 -9.70 45.92
CA ILE A 114 -57.26 -10.44 45.43
C ILE A 114 -55.98 -9.63 45.69
N SER A 115 -54.98 -10.26 46.33
CA SER A 115 -53.72 -9.62 46.68
C SER A 115 -52.59 -9.91 45.68
N GLU A 116 -52.69 -10.98 44.91
CA GLU A 116 -51.64 -11.44 44.01
C GLU A 116 -52.21 -12.11 42.77
N ILE A 117 -51.49 -12.03 41.67
CA ILE A 117 -51.73 -12.85 40.48
C ILE A 117 -50.60 -13.86 40.40
N ASN A 118 -50.94 -15.13 40.65
CA ASN A 118 -50.00 -16.22 40.79
C ASN A 118 -49.29 -16.58 39.47
N PHE A 119 -48.19 -17.31 39.60
CA PHE A 119 -47.37 -17.70 38.47
C PHE A 119 -48.18 -18.50 37.43
N TYR A 120 -47.97 -18.17 36.15
CA TYR A 120 -48.65 -18.78 34.99
C TYR A 120 -50.19 -18.70 34.95
N THR A 121 -50.87 -17.92 35.82
CA THR A 121 -52.34 -17.94 35.92
C THR A 121 -53.06 -17.71 34.58
N PHE A 122 -52.61 -16.76 33.74
CA PHE A 122 -53.17 -16.45 32.42
C PHE A 122 -52.17 -16.68 31.27
N TYR A 123 -51.14 -17.51 31.47
CA TYR A 123 -50.16 -17.81 30.44
C TYR A 123 -50.83 -18.23 29.12
N ASP A 124 -50.41 -17.66 27.99
CA ASP A 124 -50.95 -17.92 26.64
C ASP A 124 -52.48 -17.68 26.52
N CYS A 125 -53.07 -16.81 27.36
CA CYS A 125 -54.43 -16.30 27.15
C CYS A 125 -54.42 -15.21 26.06
N ILE A 126 -54.10 -15.61 24.83
CA ILE A 126 -53.83 -14.71 23.70
C ILE A 126 -54.97 -13.73 23.36
N ASN A 127 -56.23 -14.10 23.67
CA ASN A 127 -57.40 -13.26 23.41
C ASN A 127 -57.85 -12.42 24.60
N LEU A 128 -57.18 -12.51 25.76
CA LEU A 128 -57.56 -11.76 26.96
C LEU A 128 -57.45 -10.28 26.64
N GLY A 129 -58.59 -9.59 26.62
CA GLY A 129 -58.72 -8.22 26.14
C GLY A 129 -58.51 -7.20 27.26
N HIS A 130 -59.44 -6.25 27.37
CA HIS A 130 -59.42 -5.26 28.45
C HIS A 130 -59.81 -5.91 29.79
N ILE A 131 -58.98 -5.68 30.82
CA ILE A 131 -59.24 -6.07 32.19
C ILE A 131 -59.09 -4.89 33.15
N SER A 132 -59.81 -4.93 34.26
CA SER A 132 -59.61 -4.01 35.40
C SER A 132 -58.88 -4.73 36.52
N LEU A 133 -57.63 -4.35 36.77
CA LEU A 133 -56.81 -4.89 37.86
C LEU A 133 -57.20 -4.22 39.19
N PRO A 134 -57.65 -4.96 40.23
CA PRO A 134 -57.94 -4.38 41.53
C PRO A 134 -56.72 -3.72 42.19
N ASN A 135 -56.95 -2.56 42.82
CA ASN A 135 -55.96 -1.82 43.63
C ASN A 135 -55.53 -2.53 44.93
N THR A 136 -55.90 -3.78 45.12
CA THR A 136 -55.44 -4.64 46.23
C THR A 136 -54.26 -5.51 45.84
N ILE A 137 -53.98 -5.66 44.53
CA ILE A 137 -52.88 -6.49 44.03
C ILE A 137 -51.55 -5.84 44.39
N ASN A 138 -50.75 -6.53 45.20
CA ASN A 138 -49.40 -6.12 45.60
C ASN A 138 -48.30 -6.89 44.87
N LYS A 139 -48.62 -8.01 44.21
CA LYS A 139 -47.66 -8.87 43.52
C LYS A 139 -48.23 -9.46 42.22
N ILE A 140 -47.45 -9.43 41.15
CA ILE A 140 -47.73 -10.17 39.91
C ILE A 140 -46.55 -11.11 39.66
N GLU A 141 -46.83 -12.41 39.68
CA GLU A 141 -45.79 -13.44 39.67
C GLU A 141 -45.34 -13.83 38.26
N LYS A 142 -44.28 -14.66 38.22
CA LYS A 142 -43.59 -15.07 37.01
C LYS A 142 -44.57 -15.55 35.95
N ARG A 143 -44.50 -14.91 34.77
CA ARG A 143 -45.27 -15.27 33.57
C ARG A 143 -46.79 -15.32 33.78
N ALA A 144 -47.32 -14.58 34.75
CA ALA A 144 -48.74 -14.50 35.03
C ALA A 144 -49.59 -14.15 33.78
N PHE A 145 -49.12 -13.22 32.94
CA PHE A 145 -49.76 -12.77 31.70
C PHE A 145 -48.86 -12.99 30.47
N PHE A 146 -47.96 -13.96 30.52
CA PHE A 146 -47.07 -14.22 29.40
C PHE A 146 -47.88 -14.53 28.13
N ASN A 147 -47.55 -13.85 27.02
CA ASN A 147 -48.21 -13.99 25.73
C ASN A 147 -49.74 -13.77 25.76
N CYS A 148 -50.21 -12.86 26.61
CA CYS A 148 -51.57 -12.31 26.51
C CYS A 148 -51.60 -11.21 25.43
N SER A 149 -51.55 -11.60 24.16
CA SER A 149 -51.36 -10.69 23.02
C SER A 149 -52.34 -9.51 22.95
N LYS A 150 -53.62 -9.71 23.33
CA LYS A 150 -54.69 -8.68 23.31
C LYS A 150 -54.85 -7.90 24.62
N LEU A 151 -54.01 -8.17 25.61
CA LEU A 151 -54.18 -7.63 26.96
C LEU A 151 -54.06 -6.12 26.97
N THR A 152 -55.08 -5.48 27.54
CA THR A 152 -55.06 -4.07 27.89
C THR A 152 -55.63 -3.89 29.29
N PHE A 153 -55.22 -2.83 29.98
CA PHE A 153 -55.72 -2.48 31.31
C PHE A 153 -55.58 -0.97 31.50
N ASP A 154 -56.38 -0.41 32.40
CA ASP A 154 -56.42 1.05 32.62
C ASP A 154 -55.11 1.57 33.24
N SER A 155 -54.59 0.86 34.23
CA SER A 155 -53.33 1.16 34.91
C SER A 155 -52.83 -0.05 35.71
N LEU A 156 -51.55 -0.05 36.07
CA LEU A 156 -51.03 -0.97 37.08
C LEU A 156 -51.59 -0.58 38.47
N PRO A 157 -51.91 -1.55 39.35
CA PRO A 157 -52.40 -1.29 40.69
C PRO A 157 -51.49 -0.36 41.50
N THR A 158 -52.06 0.64 42.17
CA THR A 158 -51.29 1.57 43.02
C THR A 158 -50.66 0.92 44.27
N SER A 159 -51.15 -0.27 44.65
CA SER A 159 -50.62 -1.12 45.72
C SER A 159 -49.47 -2.03 45.27
N LEU A 160 -49.17 -2.10 43.97
CA LEU A 160 -48.21 -3.04 43.40
C LEU A 160 -46.80 -2.75 43.94
N VAL A 161 -46.17 -3.78 44.50
CA VAL A 161 -44.81 -3.76 45.06
C VAL A 161 -43.85 -4.55 44.17
N GLU A 162 -44.34 -5.64 43.57
CA GLU A 162 -43.49 -6.61 42.88
C GLU A 162 -44.09 -7.11 41.55
N ILE A 163 -43.27 -7.12 40.51
CA ILE A 163 -43.51 -7.81 39.22
C ILE A 163 -42.34 -8.75 38.93
N GLU A 164 -42.61 -10.04 39.00
CA GLU A 164 -41.64 -11.11 38.76
C GLU A 164 -41.28 -11.29 37.26
N PRO A 165 -40.24 -12.10 36.94
CA PRO A 165 -39.73 -12.23 35.57
C PRO A 165 -40.78 -12.60 34.52
N ASP A 166 -40.65 -12.00 33.32
CA ASP A 166 -41.48 -12.27 32.14
C ASP A 166 -43.01 -12.10 32.35
N ALA A 167 -43.47 -11.43 33.41
CA ALA A 167 -44.89 -11.37 33.78
C ALA A 167 -45.83 -10.92 32.66
N PHE A 168 -45.45 -9.91 31.88
CA PHE A 168 -46.20 -9.36 30.73
C PHE A 168 -45.45 -9.53 29.40
N LYS A 169 -44.46 -10.43 29.33
CA LYS A 169 -43.69 -10.66 28.12
C LYS A 169 -44.60 -11.10 26.97
N TYR A 170 -44.41 -10.56 25.77
CA TYR A 170 -45.27 -10.77 24.58
C TYR A 170 -46.72 -10.25 24.72
N CYS A 171 -46.99 -9.32 25.66
CA CYS A 171 -48.26 -8.60 25.70
C CYS A 171 -48.26 -7.45 24.67
N TYR A 172 -48.53 -7.79 23.41
CA TYR A 172 -48.37 -6.86 22.28
C TYR A 172 -49.29 -5.64 22.33
N SER A 173 -50.46 -5.71 22.96
CA SER A 173 -51.47 -4.64 22.92
C SER A 173 -51.29 -3.55 23.99
N ILE A 174 -50.32 -3.66 24.89
CA ILE A 174 -50.05 -2.63 25.89
C ILE A 174 -49.39 -1.42 25.22
N GLU A 175 -50.05 -0.25 25.23
CA GLU A 175 -49.53 0.96 24.57
C GLU A 175 -48.78 1.93 25.50
N SER A 176 -49.10 1.95 26.78
CA SER A 176 -48.45 2.83 27.78
C SER A 176 -48.41 2.15 29.13
N ILE A 177 -47.31 2.37 29.87
CA ILE A 177 -47.14 1.86 31.24
C ILE A 177 -46.70 3.00 32.14
N GLU A 178 -47.39 3.14 33.28
CA GLU A 178 -46.94 3.97 34.39
C GLU A 178 -46.57 3.06 35.56
N ILE A 179 -45.29 3.06 35.93
CA ILE A 179 -44.74 2.27 37.03
C ILE A 179 -45.05 3.02 38.34
N PRO A 180 -45.96 2.51 39.19
CA PRO A 180 -46.46 3.24 40.36
C PRO A 180 -45.38 3.40 41.45
N GLU A 181 -45.54 4.41 42.31
CA GLU A 181 -44.54 4.79 43.32
C GLU A 181 -44.05 3.64 44.22
N LYS A 182 -44.94 2.70 44.58
CA LYS A 182 -44.64 1.57 45.46
C LYS A 182 -43.93 0.40 44.78
N LEU A 183 -43.92 0.36 43.45
CA LEU A 183 -43.33 -0.74 42.69
C LEU A 183 -41.80 -0.60 42.67
N ASN A 184 -41.15 -1.34 43.56
CA ASN A 184 -39.70 -1.31 43.76
C ASN A 184 -38.99 -2.62 43.39
N MET A 185 -39.73 -3.71 43.18
CA MET A 185 -39.19 -5.01 42.76
C MET A 185 -39.71 -5.35 41.36
N ILE A 186 -39.01 -4.86 40.33
CA ILE A 186 -39.27 -5.21 38.92
C ILE A 186 -38.16 -6.14 38.47
N PHE A 187 -38.51 -7.29 37.90
CA PHE A 187 -37.53 -8.28 37.49
C PHE A 187 -37.32 -8.34 35.98
N SER A 188 -36.37 -9.18 35.57
CA SER A 188 -35.93 -9.27 34.17
C SER A 188 -37.06 -9.61 33.21
N GLY A 189 -37.11 -8.88 32.09
CA GLY A 189 -37.97 -9.19 30.95
C GLY A 189 -39.47 -9.02 31.17
N SER A 190 -39.90 -8.40 32.28
CA SER A 190 -41.32 -8.34 32.65
C SER A 190 -42.21 -7.66 31.60
N PHE A 191 -41.67 -6.78 30.74
CA PHE A 191 -42.38 -6.15 29.62
C PHE A 191 -41.65 -6.35 28.27
N ALA A 192 -40.83 -7.40 28.15
CA ALA A 192 -40.12 -7.67 26.90
C ALA A 192 -41.12 -8.02 25.78
N TYR A 193 -40.81 -7.61 24.55
CA TYR A 193 -41.62 -7.85 23.35
C TYR A 193 -43.05 -7.29 23.43
N CYS A 194 -43.28 -6.24 24.23
CA CYS A 194 -44.49 -5.44 24.18
C CYS A 194 -44.43 -4.49 22.98
N GLU A 195 -44.60 -5.02 21.76
CA GLU A 195 -44.26 -4.31 20.51
C GLU A 195 -45.11 -3.06 20.23
N HIS A 196 -46.30 -2.88 20.81
CA HIS A 196 -47.07 -1.62 20.70
C HIS A 196 -46.83 -0.63 21.85
N LEU A 197 -45.97 -0.95 22.82
CA LEU A 197 -45.66 -0.06 23.93
C LEU A 197 -44.96 1.18 23.40
N LYS A 198 -45.56 2.37 23.55
CA LYS A 198 -45.05 3.66 23.05
C LYS A 198 -44.47 4.54 24.15
N ARG A 199 -44.97 4.42 25.37
CA ARG A 199 -44.64 5.33 26.49
C ARG A 199 -44.46 4.58 27.80
N VAL A 200 -43.39 4.90 28.52
CA VAL A 200 -43.14 4.43 29.88
C VAL A 200 -42.84 5.61 30.80
N ILE A 201 -43.47 5.64 31.97
CA ILE A 201 -43.16 6.60 33.04
C ILE A 201 -42.85 5.87 34.34
N PHE A 202 -41.72 6.20 34.95
CA PHE A 202 -41.36 5.75 36.29
C PHE A 202 -41.75 6.79 37.33
N HIS A 203 -42.79 6.49 38.13
CA HIS A 203 -43.09 7.23 39.36
C HIS A 203 -42.30 6.68 40.55
N SER A 204 -41.96 5.38 40.52
CA SER A 204 -41.09 4.76 41.52
C SER A 204 -39.66 5.30 41.46
N GLN A 205 -39.01 5.43 42.61
CA GLN A 205 -37.61 5.84 42.71
C GLN A 205 -36.70 4.60 42.84
N ILE A 206 -36.67 3.79 41.78
CA ILE A 206 -35.79 2.62 41.69
C ILE A 206 -34.36 3.06 41.32
N ASP A 207 -33.38 2.33 41.83
CA ASP A 207 -31.96 2.59 41.56
C ASP A 207 -31.48 1.90 40.27
N GLU A 208 -32.20 0.89 39.78
CA GLU A 208 -31.79 0.05 38.65
C GLU A 208 -32.96 -0.24 37.70
N ILE A 209 -32.73 -0.13 36.39
CA ILE A 209 -33.65 -0.69 35.39
C ILE A 209 -33.18 -2.10 35.07
N PRO A 210 -33.98 -3.13 35.37
CA PRO A 210 -33.55 -4.52 35.30
C PRO A 210 -33.30 -5.02 33.88
N ASN A 211 -32.57 -6.12 33.80
CA ASN A 211 -32.19 -6.80 32.56
C ASN A 211 -33.40 -7.03 31.64
N ASN A 212 -33.24 -6.78 30.34
CA ASN A 212 -34.24 -7.07 29.31
C ASN A 212 -35.63 -6.44 29.53
N LEU A 213 -35.82 -5.48 30.45
CA LEU A 213 -37.15 -5.05 30.89
C LEU A 213 -38.09 -4.70 29.73
N PHE A 214 -37.58 -3.95 28.75
CA PHE A 214 -38.28 -3.53 27.54
C PHE A 214 -37.61 -4.05 26.27
N LEU A 215 -36.90 -5.19 26.35
CA LEU A 215 -36.25 -5.81 25.20
C LEU A 215 -37.24 -5.93 24.02
N ASN A 216 -36.85 -5.44 22.85
CA ASN A 216 -37.62 -5.50 21.61
C ASN A 216 -39.02 -4.85 21.70
N CYS A 217 -39.18 -3.80 22.52
CA CYS A 217 -40.35 -2.92 22.48
C CYS A 217 -40.21 -1.93 21.31
N THR A 218 -40.40 -2.42 20.09
CA THR A 218 -40.05 -1.70 18.85
C THR A 218 -40.81 -0.40 18.63
N SER A 219 -42.01 -0.25 19.19
CA SER A 219 -42.79 1.01 19.14
C SER A 219 -42.49 2.00 20.27
N LEU A 220 -41.57 1.68 21.19
CA LEU A 220 -41.29 2.54 22.34
C LEU A 220 -40.66 3.84 21.87
N GLU A 221 -41.33 4.97 22.10
CA GLU A 221 -40.91 6.30 21.65
C GLU A 221 -40.34 7.14 22.80
N THR A 222 -40.95 7.05 23.98
CA THR A 222 -40.62 7.90 25.13
C THR A 222 -40.53 7.12 26.44
N VAL A 223 -39.50 7.44 27.23
CA VAL A 223 -39.29 6.89 28.57
C VAL A 223 -38.91 8.03 29.52
N GLN A 224 -39.68 8.20 30.60
CA GLN A 224 -39.33 9.09 31.70
C GLN A 224 -38.65 8.28 32.80
N LEU A 225 -37.33 8.40 32.90
CA LEU A 225 -36.49 7.68 33.86
C LEU A 225 -36.62 8.27 35.28
N PRO A 226 -36.43 7.44 36.34
CA PRO A 226 -36.47 7.91 37.72
C PRO A 226 -35.22 8.73 38.06
N SER A 227 -35.39 9.72 38.94
CA SER A 227 -34.31 10.67 39.29
C SER A 227 -33.19 10.06 40.14
N SER A 228 -33.47 8.94 40.82
CA SER A 228 -32.52 8.18 41.63
C SER A 228 -31.69 7.17 40.84
N LEU A 229 -31.99 6.95 39.55
CA LEU A 229 -31.44 5.85 38.76
C LEU A 229 -29.91 5.87 38.75
N ARG A 230 -29.30 4.72 39.05
CA ARG A 230 -27.84 4.50 39.08
C ARG A 230 -27.38 3.57 37.97
N VAL A 231 -28.18 2.56 37.60
CA VAL A 231 -27.79 1.55 36.61
C VAL A 231 -28.90 1.28 35.62
N ILE A 232 -28.55 1.20 34.34
CA ILE A 232 -29.38 0.55 33.31
C ILE A 232 -28.73 -0.79 33.02
N GLU A 233 -29.41 -1.88 33.34
CA GLU A 233 -28.85 -3.23 33.22
C GLU A 233 -28.82 -3.73 31.76
N THR A 234 -28.34 -4.96 31.60
CA THR A 234 -28.07 -5.56 30.30
C THR A 234 -29.34 -5.66 29.46
N SER A 235 -29.26 -5.18 28.22
CA SER A 235 -30.34 -5.25 27.23
C SER A 235 -31.68 -4.64 27.65
N SER A 236 -31.73 -3.76 28.66
CA SER A 236 -33.00 -3.22 29.18
C SER A 236 -33.87 -2.52 28.12
N PHE A 237 -33.26 -1.82 27.16
CA PHE A 237 -33.92 -1.17 26.02
C PHE A 237 -33.42 -1.67 24.66
N CYS A 238 -32.75 -2.83 24.63
CA CYS A 238 -32.23 -3.41 23.40
C CYS A 238 -33.35 -3.55 22.34
N ALA A 239 -33.05 -3.17 21.10
CA ALA A 239 -33.97 -3.17 19.96
C ALA A 239 -35.23 -2.31 20.13
N CYS A 240 -35.21 -1.29 21.00
CA CYS A 240 -36.21 -0.22 21.02
C CYS A 240 -35.95 0.77 19.87
N ILE A 241 -36.13 0.32 18.63
CA ILE A 241 -35.72 1.05 17.41
C ILE A 241 -36.32 2.45 17.25
N ASN A 242 -37.49 2.71 17.86
CA ASN A 242 -38.17 4.00 17.81
C ASN A 242 -37.89 4.91 19.01
N LEU A 243 -37.10 4.43 19.98
CA LEU A 243 -36.83 5.16 21.20
C LEU A 243 -36.04 6.42 20.86
N GLY A 244 -36.69 7.57 21.07
CA GLY A 244 -36.18 8.85 20.63
C GLY A 244 -35.29 9.50 21.68
N LYS A 245 -35.69 10.69 22.08
CA LYS A 245 -34.94 11.52 23.01
C LYS A 245 -35.11 11.04 24.46
N ILE A 246 -34.00 10.76 25.15
CA ILE A 246 -33.99 10.37 26.58
C ILE A 246 -33.14 11.36 27.39
N SER A 247 -33.63 11.72 28.57
CA SER A 247 -32.86 12.44 29.59
C SER A 247 -32.36 11.45 30.65
N LEU A 248 -31.07 11.12 30.61
CA LEU A 248 -30.40 10.38 31.68
C LEU A 248 -30.24 11.26 32.93
N PRO A 249 -30.57 10.79 34.14
CA PRO A 249 -30.40 11.56 35.37
C PRO A 249 -28.92 11.73 35.74
N ASP A 250 -28.58 12.78 36.48
CA ASP A 250 -27.20 13.07 36.91
C ASP A 250 -26.58 11.92 37.72
N THR A 251 -27.40 11.12 38.41
CA THR A 251 -27.01 10.02 39.31
C THR A 251 -26.64 8.72 38.60
N ILE A 252 -26.88 8.59 37.28
CA ILE A 252 -26.54 7.36 36.55
C ILE A 252 -25.02 7.15 36.60
N GLN A 253 -24.60 5.95 37.00
CA GLN A 253 -23.20 5.57 37.17
C GLN A 253 -22.75 4.58 36.11
N GLU A 254 -23.65 3.72 35.64
CA GLU A 254 -23.30 2.63 34.73
C GLU A 254 -24.43 2.34 33.74
N ILE A 255 -24.04 2.16 32.48
CA ILE A 255 -24.88 1.66 31.40
C ILE A 255 -24.28 0.33 30.96
N GLN A 256 -24.97 -0.75 31.28
CA GLN A 256 -24.47 -2.11 31.07
C GLN A 256 -24.60 -2.57 29.62
N ALA A 257 -24.12 -3.79 29.36
CA ALA A 257 -23.96 -4.32 28.02
C ALA A 257 -25.28 -4.31 27.24
N LYS A 258 -25.25 -3.91 25.97
CA LYS A 258 -26.41 -3.88 25.07
C LYS A 258 -27.61 -3.06 25.57
N ALA A 259 -27.48 -2.24 26.61
CA ALA A 259 -28.59 -1.53 27.23
C ALA A 259 -29.47 -0.79 26.21
N PHE A 260 -28.84 -0.19 25.19
CA PHE A 260 -29.47 0.53 24.08
C PHE A 260 -29.02 0.03 22.70
N TYR A 261 -28.60 -1.25 22.59
CA TYR A 261 -28.27 -1.86 21.30
C TYR A 261 -29.43 -1.72 20.31
N LEU A 262 -29.15 -1.37 19.05
CA LEU A 262 -30.15 -1.15 17.98
C LEU A 262 -31.20 -0.04 18.26
N CYS A 263 -30.94 0.90 19.18
CA CYS A 263 -31.84 2.04 19.39
C CYS A 263 -31.61 3.14 18.33
N LEU A 264 -32.07 2.89 17.10
CA LEU A 264 -31.76 3.66 15.89
C LEU A 264 -32.17 5.15 15.90
N LYS A 265 -33.11 5.56 16.76
CA LYS A 265 -33.57 6.96 16.91
C LYS A 265 -33.06 7.64 18.19
N LEU A 266 -32.24 6.93 18.98
CA LEU A 266 -31.84 7.37 20.31
C LEU A 266 -31.04 8.67 20.25
N THR A 267 -31.46 9.65 21.04
CA THR A 267 -30.68 10.88 21.26
C THR A 267 -30.71 11.27 22.72
N PHE A 268 -29.68 11.99 23.16
CA PHE A 268 -29.57 12.49 24.53
C PHE A 268 -29.63 14.01 24.55
N ASP A 269 -30.26 14.57 25.59
CA ASP A 269 -30.21 16.00 25.90
C ASP A 269 -29.64 16.32 27.28
N SER A 270 -29.34 15.30 28.06
CA SER A 270 -28.69 15.43 29.34
C SER A 270 -27.25 14.96 29.25
N ARG A 271 -26.49 15.42 30.23
CA ARG A 271 -25.09 15.06 30.41
C ARG A 271 -24.93 14.56 31.83
N PRO A 272 -25.05 13.24 32.07
CA PRO A 272 -25.02 12.70 33.41
C PRO A 272 -23.69 12.99 34.10
N LYS A 273 -23.71 13.50 35.33
CA LYS A 273 -22.50 13.92 36.06
C LYS A 273 -21.74 12.77 36.72
N ASP A 274 -22.43 11.69 37.07
CA ASP A 274 -21.85 10.58 37.84
C ASP A 274 -21.53 9.35 36.97
N LEU A 275 -21.74 9.42 35.65
CA LEU A 275 -21.54 8.28 34.73
C LEU A 275 -20.07 7.88 34.67
N LYS A 276 -19.75 6.65 35.05
CA LYS A 276 -18.39 6.09 35.10
C LYS A 276 -18.12 5.05 34.04
N TYR A 277 -19.11 4.22 33.72
CA TYR A 277 -18.93 3.06 32.85
C TYR A 277 -19.99 2.99 31.75
N ILE A 278 -19.53 2.90 30.51
CA ILE A 278 -20.32 2.47 29.36
C ILE A 278 -19.75 1.12 28.95
N ARG A 279 -20.55 0.06 29.09
CA ARG A 279 -20.13 -1.34 28.88
C ARG A 279 -20.29 -1.78 27.44
N GLU A 280 -19.80 -2.99 27.18
CA GLU A 280 -19.80 -3.67 25.88
C GLU A 280 -21.11 -3.49 25.09
N GLU A 281 -20.99 -2.99 23.86
CA GLU A 281 -22.12 -2.88 22.92
C GLU A 281 -23.31 -2.03 23.44
N ALA A 282 -23.14 -1.25 24.51
CA ALA A 282 -24.22 -0.51 25.16
C ALA A 282 -25.02 0.38 24.20
N PHE A 283 -24.35 0.96 23.20
CA PHE A 283 -24.92 1.85 22.18
C PHE A 283 -24.60 1.41 20.75
N GLN A 284 -24.17 0.17 20.55
CA GLN A 284 -23.85 -0.34 19.22
C GLN A 284 -25.12 -0.26 18.34
N GLU A 285 -24.95 0.20 17.10
CA GLU A 285 -26.05 0.48 16.17
C GLU A 285 -27.12 1.47 16.70
N SER A 286 -26.74 2.45 17.53
CA SER A 286 -27.68 3.46 18.04
C SER A 286 -27.68 4.76 17.23
N GLY A 287 -28.77 5.52 17.35
CA GLY A 287 -29.01 6.79 16.64
C GLY A 287 -28.28 8.02 17.21
N VAL A 288 -27.33 7.84 18.12
CA VAL A 288 -26.64 8.94 18.79
C VAL A 288 -25.88 9.81 17.79
N THR A 289 -25.86 11.13 18.03
CA THR A 289 -25.28 12.09 17.07
C THR A 289 -24.09 12.87 17.62
N HIS A 290 -24.21 13.41 18.83
CA HIS A 290 -23.19 14.23 19.46
C HIS A 290 -23.02 13.75 20.90
N LEU A 291 -21.79 13.39 21.27
CA LEU A 291 -21.49 12.85 22.59
C LEU A 291 -20.43 13.72 23.28
N THR A 292 -20.81 14.28 24.42
CA THR A 292 -19.88 14.96 25.32
C THR A 292 -19.85 14.22 26.66
N PHE A 293 -18.86 13.36 26.82
CA PHE A 293 -18.73 12.52 28.00
C PHE A 293 -18.31 13.31 29.25
N PRO A 294 -18.88 13.01 30.44
CA PRO A 294 -18.61 13.75 31.67
C PRO A 294 -17.19 13.54 32.22
N ALA A 295 -16.79 14.39 33.17
CA ALA A 295 -15.50 14.29 33.84
C ALA A 295 -15.37 13.07 34.77
N SER A 296 -16.47 12.37 35.03
CA SER A 296 -16.53 11.12 35.80
C SER A 296 -16.30 9.86 34.97
N LEU A 297 -16.32 9.94 33.64
CA LEU A 297 -16.32 8.75 32.79
C LEU A 297 -14.94 8.08 32.80
N ASP A 298 -14.85 6.87 33.33
CA ASP A 298 -13.61 6.11 33.46
C ASP A 298 -13.38 5.20 32.24
N LEU A 299 -14.42 4.61 31.67
CA LEU A 299 -14.31 3.59 30.61
C LEU A 299 -15.44 3.71 29.57
N VAL A 300 -15.04 3.66 28.30
CA VAL A 300 -15.87 3.25 27.16
C VAL A 300 -15.34 1.90 26.69
N ASP A 301 -16.14 0.87 26.87
CA ASP A 301 -15.77 -0.54 26.67
C ASP A 301 -15.88 -0.96 25.18
N ILE A 302 -15.53 -2.22 24.90
CA ILE A 302 -15.48 -2.78 23.54
C ILE A 302 -16.81 -2.62 22.79
N ASN A 303 -16.75 -2.27 21.51
CA ASN A 303 -17.92 -2.08 20.63
C ASN A 303 -18.97 -1.06 21.13
N SER A 304 -18.72 -0.30 22.20
CA SER A 304 -19.76 0.50 22.89
C SER A 304 -20.58 1.37 21.94
N PHE A 305 -19.95 1.98 20.93
CA PHE A 305 -20.59 2.81 19.91
C PHE A 305 -20.30 2.31 18.48
N GLN A 306 -19.93 1.04 18.30
CA GLN A 306 -19.68 0.51 16.97
C GLN A 306 -20.93 0.67 16.08
N TYR A 307 -20.70 1.04 14.82
CA TYR A 307 -21.75 1.21 13.81
C TYR A 307 -22.83 2.22 14.24
N CYS A 308 -22.48 3.35 14.88
CA CYS A 308 -23.45 4.43 15.12
C CYS A 308 -23.60 5.30 13.86
N PRO A 309 -24.64 5.12 13.01
CA PRO A 309 -24.69 5.68 11.66
C PRO A 309 -24.86 7.20 11.63
N LEU A 310 -25.20 7.82 12.76
CA LEU A 310 -25.47 9.24 12.89
C LEU A 310 -24.46 9.98 13.78
N LEU A 311 -23.47 9.28 14.35
CA LEU A 311 -22.50 9.88 15.26
C LEU A 311 -21.54 10.79 14.48
N GLU A 312 -21.55 12.09 14.80
CA GLU A 312 -20.78 13.12 14.11
C GLU A 312 -19.61 13.64 14.94
N ARG A 313 -19.77 13.73 16.28
CA ARG A 313 -18.78 14.33 17.17
C ARG A 313 -18.69 13.65 18.53
N ILE A 314 -17.46 13.54 19.03
CA ILE A 314 -17.13 12.99 20.35
C ILE A 314 -16.18 13.94 21.11
N GLU A 315 -16.48 14.19 22.39
CA GLU A 315 -15.62 14.94 23.31
C GLU A 315 -15.56 14.29 24.69
N PHE A 316 -14.34 14.08 25.21
CA PHE A 316 -14.09 13.57 26.56
C PHE A 316 -13.65 14.70 27.50
N LEU A 317 -14.33 14.89 28.64
CA LEU A 317 -13.85 15.82 29.68
C LEU A 317 -12.95 15.18 30.72
N ASN A 318 -13.09 13.87 30.97
CA ASN A 318 -12.12 13.17 31.78
C ASN A 318 -10.88 12.90 30.91
N LYS A 319 -9.73 13.38 31.39
CA LYS A 319 -8.46 13.23 30.70
C LYS A 319 -7.94 11.80 30.71
N ASN A 320 -8.44 10.96 31.62
CA ASN A 320 -7.98 9.59 31.84
C ASN A 320 -8.98 8.53 31.39
N THR A 321 -10.05 8.90 30.66
CA THR A 321 -11.01 7.91 30.16
C THR A 321 -10.29 6.88 29.29
N LYS A 322 -10.52 5.60 29.57
CA LYS A 322 -10.06 4.50 28.73
C LYS A 322 -11.06 4.25 27.61
N ILE A 323 -10.55 3.96 26.43
CA ILE A 323 -11.34 3.64 25.23
C ILE A 323 -10.85 2.28 24.76
N ASP A 324 -11.73 1.29 24.75
CA ASP A 324 -11.39 -0.07 24.35
C ASP A 324 -11.46 -0.28 22.83
N SER A 325 -11.13 -1.49 22.40
CA SER A 325 -11.10 -1.94 21.02
C SER A 325 -12.45 -1.70 20.34
N THR A 326 -12.43 -1.28 19.07
CA THR A 326 -13.65 -1.14 18.25
C THR A 326 -14.72 -0.18 18.80
N ALA A 327 -14.42 0.56 19.89
CA ALA A 327 -15.43 1.35 20.62
C ALA A 327 -16.16 2.36 19.73
N PHE A 328 -15.51 2.88 18.69
CA PHE A 328 -16.06 3.85 17.74
C PHE A 328 -15.94 3.41 16.28
N ALA A 329 -15.71 2.12 16.00
CA ALA A 329 -15.58 1.64 14.64
C ALA A 329 -16.87 1.80 13.83
N MET A 330 -16.76 1.97 12.51
CA MET A 330 -17.86 2.06 11.56
C MET A 330 -18.84 3.20 11.86
N CYS A 331 -18.37 4.26 12.53
CA CYS A 331 -19.13 5.49 12.75
C CYS A 331 -18.99 6.37 11.50
N TYR A 332 -19.66 5.98 10.42
CA TYR A 332 -19.45 6.54 9.08
C TYR A 332 -19.63 8.07 8.95
N LYS A 333 -20.29 8.73 9.92
CA LYS A 333 -20.48 10.18 9.97
C LYS A 333 -19.55 10.91 10.93
N LEU A 334 -18.66 10.21 11.64
CA LEU A 334 -17.77 10.81 12.62
C LEU A 334 -16.80 11.75 11.92
N VAL A 335 -16.89 13.05 12.20
CA VAL A 335 -16.03 14.08 11.59
C VAL A 335 -14.98 14.58 12.58
N GLU A 336 -15.32 14.65 13.86
CA GLU A 336 -14.48 15.26 14.90
C GLU A 336 -14.47 14.41 16.18
N ILE A 337 -13.27 14.10 16.67
CA ILE A 337 -13.07 13.48 17.98
C ILE A 337 -11.99 14.21 18.77
N LYS A 338 -12.30 14.55 20.02
CA LYS A 338 -11.34 15.06 21.00
C LYS A 338 -11.01 13.98 22.03
N LEU A 339 -9.89 13.30 21.82
CA LEU A 339 -9.41 12.24 22.69
C LEU A 339 -9.05 12.73 24.11
N PRO A 340 -9.15 11.87 25.13
CA PRO A 340 -8.65 12.16 26.48
C PRO A 340 -7.16 12.55 26.45
N SER A 341 -6.79 13.66 27.09
CA SER A 341 -5.42 14.20 26.93
C SER A 341 -4.31 13.36 27.57
N ASN A 342 -4.66 12.42 28.46
CA ASN A 342 -3.70 11.48 29.07
C ASN A 342 -3.89 10.06 28.51
N LEU A 343 -4.56 9.89 27.36
CA LEU A 343 -4.71 8.59 26.72
C LEU A 343 -3.34 7.99 26.41
N GLU A 344 -3.13 6.74 26.79
CA GLU A 344 -1.85 6.04 26.65
C GLU A 344 -1.84 5.05 25.47
N ILE A 345 -3.00 4.48 25.16
CA ILE A 345 -3.19 3.46 24.12
C ILE A 345 -4.42 3.82 23.31
N ILE A 346 -4.32 3.73 21.99
CA ILE A 346 -5.48 3.56 21.10
C ILE A 346 -5.55 2.06 20.80
N GLU A 347 -6.62 1.41 21.21
CA GLU A 347 -6.78 -0.04 21.07
C GLU A 347 -7.04 -0.46 19.60
N PRO A 348 -6.97 -1.77 19.28
CA PRO A 348 -7.25 -2.26 17.93
C PRO A 348 -8.63 -1.85 17.41
N PHE A 349 -8.70 -1.56 16.10
CA PHE A 349 -9.92 -1.25 15.37
C PHE A 349 -10.74 -0.04 15.89
N THR A 350 -10.24 0.76 16.84
CA THR A 350 -11.04 1.78 17.53
C THR A 350 -11.77 2.75 16.58
N PHE A 351 -11.16 3.11 15.44
CA PHE A 351 -11.73 4.00 14.40
C PHE A 351 -11.78 3.34 13.02
N GLU A 352 -11.79 2.00 12.95
CA GLU A 352 -11.89 1.28 11.67
C GLU A 352 -13.15 1.74 10.90
N GLU A 353 -13.02 1.99 9.60
CA GLU A 353 -14.10 2.42 8.70
C GLU A 353 -14.81 3.74 9.11
N ASP A 354 -14.15 4.63 9.85
CA ASP A 354 -14.64 5.99 10.11
C ASP A 354 -14.44 6.92 8.89
N ILE A 355 -15.17 6.62 7.81
CA ILE A 355 -14.95 7.19 6.47
C ILE A 355 -15.06 8.73 6.38
N SER A 356 -15.73 9.39 7.34
CA SER A 356 -15.89 10.84 7.38
C SER A 356 -14.83 11.56 8.23
N LEU A 357 -13.97 10.83 8.94
CA LEU A 357 -12.98 11.39 9.84
C LEU A 357 -11.86 12.05 9.02
N LYS A 358 -11.76 13.39 9.08
CA LYS A 358 -10.80 14.15 8.27
C LYS A 358 -9.42 14.29 8.91
N SER A 359 -9.40 14.37 10.24
CA SER A 359 -8.19 14.57 11.03
C SER A 359 -8.45 14.19 12.47
N ILE A 360 -7.42 13.71 13.15
CA ILE A 360 -7.45 13.38 14.57
C ILE A 360 -6.18 13.90 15.25
N ILE A 361 -6.32 14.49 16.44
CA ILE A 361 -5.19 14.89 17.27
C ILE A 361 -4.95 13.76 18.26
N ILE A 362 -3.89 12.99 18.05
CA ILE A 362 -3.45 11.96 18.99
C ILE A 362 -2.57 12.62 20.06
N PRO A 363 -2.88 12.48 21.36
CA PRO A 363 -2.03 12.98 22.43
C PRO A 363 -0.61 12.39 22.38
N ASP A 364 0.41 13.19 22.70
CA ASP A 364 1.81 12.71 22.73
C ASP A 364 2.06 11.69 23.87
N THR A 365 1.11 11.50 24.79
CA THR A 365 1.12 10.43 25.81
C THR A 365 0.84 9.04 25.24
N VAL A 366 0.25 8.96 24.03
CA VAL A 366 -0.05 7.68 23.38
C VAL A 366 1.26 7.03 22.94
N TYR A 367 1.60 5.88 23.52
CA TYR A 367 2.80 5.13 23.17
C TYR A 367 2.52 3.90 22.29
N LYS A 368 1.23 3.50 22.16
CA LYS A 368 0.78 2.38 21.32
C LYS A 368 -0.52 2.72 20.59
N ILE A 369 -0.58 2.38 19.30
CA ILE A 369 -1.80 2.41 18.47
C ILE A 369 -1.98 1.00 17.92
N GLY A 370 -3.10 0.37 18.22
CA GLY A 370 -3.40 -1.01 17.86
C GLY A 370 -3.54 -1.23 16.36
N GLN A 371 -3.50 -2.50 15.95
CA GLN A 371 -3.69 -2.91 14.56
C GLN A 371 -5.01 -2.38 14.00
N GLU A 372 -4.99 -2.02 12.72
CA GLU A 372 -6.16 -1.58 11.95
C GLU A 372 -6.95 -0.42 12.58
N ALA A 373 -6.40 0.31 13.56
CA ALA A 373 -7.12 1.34 14.30
C ALA A 373 -7.68 2.47 13.42
N PHE A 374 -7.07 2.74 12.25
CA PHE A 374 -7.54 3.70 11.25
C PHE A 374 -7.74 3.06 9.87
N ARG A 375 -7.88 1.73 9.80
CA ARG A 375 -8.12 1.04 8.53
C ARG A 375 -9.42 1.56 7.90
N ASP A 376 -9.42 1.72 6.58
CA ASP A 376 -10.57 2.19 5.81
C ASP A 376 -11.09 3.60 6.22
N CYS A 377 -10.28 4.40 6.94
CA CYS A 377 -10.52 5.83 7.18
C CYS A 377 -10.29 6.66 5.89
N ILE A 378 -11.08 6.42 4.86
CA ILE A 378 -10.88 6.99 3.51
C ILE A 378 -10.92 8.53 3.49
N GLY A 379 -11.54 9.18 4.47
CA GLY A 379 -11.61 10.64 4.60
C GLY A 379 -10.41 11.28 5.30
N LEU A 380 -9.52 10.48 5.91
CA LEU A 380 -8.42 10.97 6.73
C LEU A 380 -7.35 11.61 5.84
N VAL A 381 -7.19 12.93 5.95
CA VAL A 381 -6.26 13.70 5.12
C VAL A 381 -4.89 13.83 5.78
N ASN A 382 -4.90 14.10 7.09
CA ASN A 382 -3.69 14.36 7.87
C ASN A 382 -3.78 13.72 9.25
N ILE A 383 -2.68 13.12 9.68
CA ILE A 383 -2.52 12.58 11.03
C ILE A 383 -1.09 12.82 11.52
N LYS A 384 -0.96 13.24 12.77
CA LYS A 384 0.34 13.35 13.46
C LYS A 384 0.49 12.17 14.39
N LEU A 385 1.48 11.32 14.14
CA LEU A 385 1.86 10.25 15.06
C LEU A 385 2.53 10.84 16.32
N PRO A 386 2.22 10.29 17.52
CA PRO A 386 2.87 10.67 18.78
C PRO A 386 4.39 10.49 18.74
N SER A 387 5.15 11.38 19.36
CA SER A 387 6.62 11.31 19.36
C SER A 387 7.22 10.13 20.14
N GLY A 388 6.43 9.45 20.96
CA GLY A 388 6.86 8.32 21.80
C GLY A 388 6.51 6.94 21.24
N ILE A 389 5.85 6.85 20.07
CA ILE A 389 5.40 5.57 19.51
C ILE A 389 6.58 4.73 19.05
N LYS A 390 6.63 3.47 19.50
CA LYS A 390 7.73 2.54 19.17
C LYS A 390 7.40 1.58 18.04
N GLU A 391 6.16 1.12 18.00
CA GLU A 391 5.71 0.07 17.10
C GLU A 391 4.56 0.62 16.25
N ILE A 392 4.63 0.41 14.94
CA ILE A 392 3.52 0.66 14.02
C ILE A 392 2.91 -0.69 13.65
N GLU A 393 1.71 -0.94 14.16
CA GLU A 393 1.01 -2.23 14.09
C GLU A 393 0.44 -2.52 12.69
N PHE A 394 0.04 -3.78 12.48
CA PHE A 394 -0.49 -4.31 11.21
C PHE A 394 -1.60 -3.43 10.62
N ALA A 395 -1.52 -3.15 9.31
CA ALA A 395 -2.57 -2.50 8.52
C ALA A 395 -3.13 -1.18 9.11
N LEU A 396 -2.31 -0.44 9.88
CA LEU A 396 -2.77 0.71 10.66
C LEU A 396 -3.52 1.78 9.83
N PHE A 397 -3.03 2.07 8.62
CA PHE A 397 -3.62 3.06 7.70
C PHE A 397 -4.06 2.44 6.37
N THR A 398 -4.30 1.12 6.31
CA THR A 398 -4.74 0.47 5.07
C THR A 398 -5.99 1.18 4.53
N ASN A 399 -5.98 1.48 3.23
CA ASN A 399 -7.02 2.19 2.50
C ASN A 399 -7.39 3.58 3.08
N CYS A 400 -6.47 4.26 3.78
CA CYS A 400 -6.58 5.71 4.05
C CYS A 400 -6.33 6.53 2.79
N SER A 401 -7.21 6.39 1.79
CA SER A 401 -6.99 6.86 0.42
C SER A 401 -6.92 8.37 0.24
N SER A 402 -7.33 9.18 1.23
CA SER A 402 -7.16 10.65 1.23
C SER A 402 -5.89 11.14 1.95
N LEU A 403 -5.11 10.26 2.57
CA LEU A 403 -3.95 10.64 3.37
C LEU A 403 -2.87 11.27 2.48
N GLU A 404 -2.51 12.52 2.72
CA GLU A 404 -1.57 13.25 1.85
C GLU A 404 -0.13 13.21 2.35
N LYS A 405 0.06 13.16 3.67
CA LYS A 405 1.37 13.20 4.30
C LYS A 405 1.41 12.36 5.56
N LEU A 406 2.52 11.63 5.73
CA LEU A 406 2.81 10.90 6.96
C LEU A 406 4.27 11.07 7.38
N ILE A 407 4.48 11.27 8.69
CA ILE A 407 5.80 11.35 9.31
C ILE A 407 5.88 10.25 10.36
N PHE A 408 6.82 9.33 10.18
CA PHE A 408 7.20 8.33 11.18
C PHE A 408 8.24 8.95 12.12
N PRO A 409 7.93 9.13 13.42
CA PRO A 409 8.83 9.74 14.40
C PRO A 409 10.15 8.98 14.61
N GLU A 410 11.14 9.64 15.23
CA GLU A 410 12.46 9.04 15.52
C GLU A 410 12.37 7.80 16.42
N SER A 411 11.34 7.74 17.27
CA SER A 411 11.09 6.67 18.23
C SER A 411 10.64 5.35 17.61
N VAL A 412 10.23 5.34 16.34
CA VAL A 412 9.71 4.13 15.67
C VAL A 412 10.85 3.12 15.48
N GLU A 413 10.72 1.98 16.15
CA GLU A 413 11.64 0.85 16.13
C GLU A 413 11.18 -0.21 15.11
N THR A 414 9.88 -0.48 15.03
CA THR A 414 9.31 -1.52 14.14
C THR A 414 8.10 -1.00 13.34
N ILE A 415 7.95 -1.52 12.12
CA ILE A 415 6.82 -1.23 11.23
C ILE A 415 6.32 -2.55 10.64
N ALA A 416 5.05 -2.87 10.90
CA ALA A 416 4.40 -4.09 10.42
C ALA A 416 4.04 -4.04 8.93
N GLU A 417 3.52 -5.14 8.40
CA GLU A 417 3.06 -5.27 7.02
C GLU A 417 1.76 -4.47 6.76
N TYR A 418 1.57 -4.08 5.50
CA TYR A 418 0.37 -3.43 4.96
C TYR A 418 0.00 -2.08 5.57
N VAL A 419 0.84 -1.50 6.43
CA VAL A 419 0.58 -0.25 7.17
C VAL A 419 0.05 0.87 6.29
N LEU A 420 0.53 0.99 5.05
CA LEU A 420 0.12 2.04 4.10
C LEU A 420 -0.61 1.51 2.87
N GLU A 421 -0.96 0.22 2.80
CA GLU A 421 -1.59 -0.36 1.61
C GLU A 421 -2.79 0.48 1.13
N ASP A 422 -2.89 0.70 -0.19
CA ASP A 422 -3.92 1.54 -0.83
C ASP A 422 -4.00 3.03 -0.39
N CYS A 423 -2.97 3.59 0.25
CA CYS A 423 -2.85 5.04 0.52
C CYS A 423 -2.46 5.88 -0.73
N LYS A 424 -3.30 5.84 -1.78
CA LYS A 424 -2.99 6.35 -3.14
C LYS A 424 -2.80 7.87 -3.26
N SER A 425 -3.24 8.67 -2.28
CA SER A 425 -3.09 10.13 -2.29
C SER A 425 -1.82 10.63 -1.58
N LEU A 426 -0.98 9.73 -1.06
CA LEU A 426 0.24 10.13 -0.35
C LEU A 426 1.19 10.89 -1.30
N LYS A 427 1.46 12.14 -0.95
CA LYS A 427 2.40 13.04 -1.65
C LYS A 427 3.77 13.04 -1.00
N SER A 428 3.84 12.84 0.32
CA SER A 428 5.09 12.91 1.08
C SER A 428 5.13 11.94 2.24
N ILE A 429 6.23 11.19 2.35
CA ILE A 429 6.50 10.28 3.46
C ILE A 429 7.88 10.56 4.03
N VAL A 430 7.97 10.69 5.35
CA VAL A 430 9.23 10.98 6.05
C VAL A 430 9.46 9.98 7.17
N PHE A 431 10.54 9.21 7.09
CA PHE A 431 11.03 8.37 8.18
C PHE A 431 12.15 9.10 8.92
N LEU A 432 11.92 9.50 10.17
CA LEU A 432 12.93 10.20 10.99
C LEU A 432 13.85 9.22 11.76
N GLY A 433 13.35 8.01 12.04
CA GLY A 433 14.04 7.01 12.86
C GLY A 433 15.07 6.15 12.12
N LYS A 434 15.58 5.16 12.86
CA LYS A 434 16.56 4.17 12.40
C LYS A 434 15.93 2.84 11.93
N SER A 435 14.60 2.77 11.83
CA SER A 435 13.89 1.53 11.49
C SER A 435 14.46 0.89 10.22
N THR A 436 14.80 -0.40 10.31
CA THR A 436 15.39 -1.18 9.21
C THR A 436 14.36 -1.99 8.44
N ASN A 437 13.16 -2.18 9.00
CA ASN A 437 12.13 -3.08 8.45
C ASN A 437 11.16 -2.32 7.55
N ILE A 438 11.67 -1.55 6.59
CA ILE A 438 10.82 -0.90 5.56
C ILE A 438 10.49 -1.84 4.39
N GLU A 439 11.09 -3.03 4.35
CA GLU A 439 10.82 -4.07 3.34
C GLU A 439 9.36 -4.54 3.33
N THR A 440 8.65 -4.33 4.45
CA THR A 440 7.22 -4.61 4.62
C THR A 440 6.33 -3.56 3.94
N ILE A 441 6.89 -2.46 3.45
CA ILE A 441 6.20 -1.37 2.76
C ILE A 441 6.62 -1.37 1.28
N SER A 442 5.65 -1.29 0.37
CA SER A 442 5.89 -1.08 -1.06
C SER A 442 5.15 0.16 -1.54
N PHE A 443 5.85 1.03 -2.27
CA PHE A 443 5.25 2.21 -2.94
C PHE A 443 4.98 1.95 -4.43
N LEU A 444 4.85 0.69 -4.82
CA LEU A 444 4.47 0.31 -6.18
C LEU A 444 3.12 0.94 -6.55
N GLY A 445 3.12 1.75 -7.61
CA GLY A 445 1.91 2.41 -8.12
C GLY A 445 1.46 3.64 -7.33
N TYR A 446 2.30 4.19 -6.45
CA TYR A 446 1.98 5.41 -5.70
C TYR A 446 2.18 6.63 -6.59
N GLU A 447 1.27 6.82 -7.54
CA GLU A 447 1.38 7.84 -8.58
C GLU A 447 1.42 9.27 -8.03
N SER A 448 0.80 9.53 -6.86
CA SER A 448 0.76 10.85 -6.21
C SER A 448 2.06 11.21 -5.47
N LEU A 449 3.00 10.27 -5.29
CA LEU A 449 4.15 10.44 -4.42
C LEU A 449 5.18 11.39 -5.04
N GLU A 450 5.42 12.52 -4.38
CA GLU A 450 6.36 13.56 -4.84
C GLU A 450 7.72 13.48 -4.13
N SER A 451 7.74 13.01 -2.87
CA SER A 451 8.95 12.93 -2.04
C SER A 451 8.90 11.81 -1.00
N VAL A 452 10.03 11.14 -0.79
CA VAL A 452 10.21 10.14 0.27
C VAL A 452 11.58 10.32 0.92
N THR A 453 11.61 10.32 2.25
CA THR A 453 12.85 10.24 3.04
C THR A 453 12.91 8.90 3.73
N LEU A 454 13.77 7.99 3.25
CA LEU A 454 13.97 6.68 3.86
C LEU A 454 14.81 6.74 5.16
N PRO A 455 14.69 5.75 6.06
CA PRO A 455 15.48 5.68 7.29
C PRO A 455 16.98 5.68 7.01
N SER A 456 17.79 6.25 7.92
CA SER A 456 19.22 6.47 7.66
C SER A 456 20.08 5.20 7.69
N GLU A 457 19.57 4.14 8.31
CA GLU A 457 20.33 2.91 8.62
C GLU A 457 20.08 1.76 7.63
N ILE A 458 19.21 1.95 6.63
CA ILE A 458 18.92 0.88 5.66
C ILE A 458 20.14 0.55 4.79
N GLU A 459 20.35 -0.74 4.53
CA GLU A 459 21.45 -1.25 3.71
C GLU A 459 20.99 -1.62 2.29
N ILE A 460 19.69 -1.85 2.09
CA ILE A 460 19.10 -2.29 0.83
C ILE A 460 17.84 -1.46 0.54
N ILE A 461 17.65 -1.06 -0.72
CA ILE A 461 16.35 -0.62 -1.22
C ILE A 461 15.80 -1.75 -2.07
N ASP A 462 14.65 -2.29 -1.68
CA ASP A 462 14.12 -3.53 -2.24
C ASP A 462 13.62 -3.39 -3.68
N LYS A 463 13.41 -4.56 -4.28
CA LYS A 463 12.90 -4.69 -5.64
C LYS A 463 11.58 -3.96 -5.78
N GLN A 464 11.41 -3.27 -6.90
CA GLN A 464 10.16 -2.63 -7.28
C GLN A 464 9.61 -1.55 -6.32
N PHE A 465 10.42 -1.09 -5.36
CA PHE A 465 9.95 -0.27 -4.24
C PHE A 465 9.24 1.04 -4.63
N PHE A 466 9.67 1.71 -5.71
CA PHE A 466 9.07 2.95 -6.24
C PHE A 466 8.56 2.79 -7.69
N VAL A 467 8.22 1.58 -8.14
CA VAL A 467 7.72 1.37 -9.51
C VAL A 467 6.48 2.22 -9.76
N ASN A 468 6.44 2.91 -10.91
CA ASN A 468 5.33 3.80 -11.29
C ASN A 468 5.06 4.96 -10.30
N CYS A 469 6.04 5.39 -9.50
CA CYS A 469 5.97 6.66 -8.77
C CYS A 469 6.17 7.85 -9.73
N ILE A 470 5.19 8.08 -10.62
CA ILE A 470 5.30 8.98 -11.77
C ILE A 470 5.50 10.46 -11.41
N ASN A 471 5.17 10.86 -10.18
CA ASN A 471 5.37 12.23 -9.68
C ASN A 471 6.62 12.40 -8.80
N LEU A 472 7.40 11.36 -8.54
CA LEU A 472 8.63 11.45 -7.74
C LEU A 472 9.67 12.26 -8.51
N ARG A 473 10.06 13.42 -7.98
CA ARG A 473 10.94 14.37 -8.71
C ARG A 473 12.40 14.26 -8.36
N GLU A 474 12.69 14.05 -7.08
CA GLU A 474 14.04 13.96 -6.55
C GLU A 474 14.09 12.85 -5.51
N PHE A 475 15.21 12.14 -5.48
CA PHE A 475 15.43 11.09 -4.48
C PHE A 475 16.88 11.11 -3.97
N LYS A 476 17.03 10.98 -2.66
CA LYS A 476 18.34 10.88 -2.01
C LYS A 476 18.48 9.50 -1.39
N VAL A 477 19.36 8.69 -1.96
CA VAL A 477 19.65 7.35 -1.43
C VAL A 477 20.38 7.50 -0.07
N PRO A 478 19.93 6.84 1.00
CA PRO A 478 20.61 6.92 2.31
C PRO A 478 22.07 6.45 2.27
N LYS A 479 22.91 7.06 3.10
CA LYS A 479 24.38 6.91 3.06
C LYS A 479 24.90 5.50 3.42
N LYS A 480 24.05 4.62 3.96
CA LYS A 480 24.41 3.24 4.31
C LYS A 480 23.94 2.21 3.29
N VAL A 481 23.15 2.61 2.29
CA VAL A 481 22.66 1.69 1.27
C VAL A 481 23.85 1.11 0.49
N GLU A 482 23.91 -0.22 0.44
CA GLU A 482 24.88 -1.00 -0.31
C GLU A 482 24.30 -1.56 -1.62
N ARG A 483 22.97 -1.72 -1.73
CA ARG A 483 22.31 -2.27 -2.93
C ARG A 483 20.97 -1.59 -3.24
N ILE A 484 20.78 -1.26 -4.51
CA ILE A 484 19.49 -0.86 -5.09
C ILE A 484 19.03 -2.01 -6.00
N GLN A 485 17.93 -2.66 -5.64
CA GLN A 485 17.48 -3.90 -6.29
C GLN A 485 16.70 -3.67 -7.60
N GLU A 486 16.35 -4.76 -8.27
CA GLU A 486 15.73 -4.74 -9.59
C GLU A 486 14.49 -3.83 -9.66
N SER A 487 14.42 -3.02 -10.73
CA SER A 487 13.28 -2.14 -11.03
C SER A 487 12.88 -1.13 -9.95
N THR A 488 13.73 -0.82 -8.96
CA THR A 488 13.36 0.07 -7.84
C THR A 488 12.71 1.39 -8.27
N PHE A 489 13.21 2.08 -9.31
CA PHE A 489 12.65 3.35 -9.82
C PHE A 489 12.06 3.21 -11.24
N GLU A 490 11.69 2.00 -11.66
CA GLU A 490 11.11 1.79 -13.00
C GLU A 490 9.85 2.66 -13.20
N ASN A 491 9.76 3.33 -14.36
CA ASN A 491 8.71 4.28 -14.72
C ASN A 491 8.54 5.49 -13.75
N CYS A 492 9.56 5.87 -12.99
CA CYS A 492 9.61 7.17 -12.29
C CYS A 492 9.82 8.32 -13.30
N THR A 493 8.84 8.56 -14.17
CA THR A 493 8.96 9.45 -15.34
C THR A 493 9.14 10.93 -15.00
N SER A 494 8.88 11.35 -13.75
CA SER A 494 9.19 12.70 -13.29
C SER A 494 10.52 12.85 -12.55
N LEU A 495 11.28 11.76 -12.34
CA LEU A 495 12.55 11.80 -11.61
C LEU A 495 13.59 12.58 -12.42
N VAL A 496 14.00 13.74 -11.90
CA VAL A 496 14.97 14.63 -12.55
C VAL A 496 16.37 14.38 -12.02
N ASN A 497 16.49 14.20 -10.70
CA ASN A 497 17.75 14.10 -9.98
C ASN A 497 17.72 12.94 -8.98
N ILE A 498 18.79 12.14 -8.94
CA ILE A 498 19.01 11.16 -7.88
C ILE A 498 20.48 11.21 -7.42
N GLU A 499 20.68 11.28 -6.10
CA GLU A 499 22.00 11.22 -5.46
C GLU A 499 22.25 9.79 -4.96
N ILE A 500 23.21 9.09 -5.59
CA ILE A 500 23.63 7.73 -5.21
C ILE A 500 24.97 7.84 -4.45
N PRO A 501 25.05 7.44 -3.16
CA PRO A 501 26.26 7.53 -2.37
C PRO A 501 27.30 6.45 -2.74
N GLU A 502 28.56 6.72 -2.38
CA GLU A 502 29.71 5.79 -2.60
C GLU A 502 29.59 4.45 -1.84
N SER A 503 28.66 4.34 -0.88
CA SER A 503 28.36 3.09 -0.18
C SER A 503 27.71 2.05 -1.09
N VAL A 504 27.03 2.46 -2.17
CA VAL A 504 26.28 1.57 -3.05
C VAL A 504 27.25 0.71 -3.86
N LYS A 505 27.24 -0.61 -3.63
CA LYS A 505 28.08 -1.61 -4.30
C LYS A 505 27.38 -2.27 -5.49
N TYR A 506 26.05 -2.26 -5.52
CA TYR A 506 25.24 -2.92 -6.54
C TYR A 506 24.05 -2.05 -6.95
N ILE A 507 23.88 -1.88 -8.26
CA ILE A 507 22.68 -1.31 -8.90
C ILE A 507 22.19 -2.37 -9.88
N ASP A 508 21.07 -3.01 -9.57
CA ASP A 508 20.57 -4.16 -10.32
C ASP A 508 19.92 -3.76 -11.66
N SER A 509 19.40 -4.74 -12.39
CA SER A 509 18.77 -4.53 -13.69
C SER A 509 17.54 -3.62 -13.59
N ARG A 510 17.27 -2.85 -14.65
CA ARG A 510 16.07 -2.00 -14.80
C ARG A 510 15.83 -0.93 -13.71
N VAL A 511 16.80 -0.66 -12.82
CA VAL A 511 16.60 0.28 -11.69
C VAL A 511 16.03 1.63 -12.13
N PHE A 512 16.51 2.23 -13.22
CA PHE A 512 16.04 3.50 -13.76
C PHE A 512 15.34 3.34 -15.12
N TYR A 513 14.78 2.16 -15.41
CA TYR A 513 14.07 1.93 -16.66
C TYR A 513 12.95 2.97 -16.83
N ASN A 514 12.91 3.65 -17.98
CA ASN A 514 11.93 4.67 -18.32
C ASN A 514 11.85 5.85 -17.31
N CYS A 515 12.97 6.22 -16.68
CA CYS A 515 13.12 7.49 -15.97
C CYS A 515 13.32 8.64 -16.98
N SER A 516 12.30 8.93 -17.80
CA SER A 516 12.41 9.75 -19.01
C SER A 516 12.86 11.19 -18.80
N LYS A 517 12.70 11.76 -17.59
CA LYS A 517 13.19 13.10 -17.22
C LYS A 517 14.53 13.14 -16.49
N LEU A 518 15.17 11.99 -16.25
CA LEU A 518 16.46 11.95 -15.57
C LEU A 518 17.52 12.63 -16.42
N LYS A 519 18.13 13.72 -15.93
CA LYS A 519 19.06 14.55 -16.71
C LYS A 519 20.51 14.12 -16.61
N SER A 520 20.92 13.68 -15.43
CA SER A 520 22.29 13.26 -15.19
C SER A 520 22.38 12.17 -14.13
N ILE A 521 23.38 11.31 -14.27
CA ILE A 521 23.69 10.28 -13.28
C ILE A 521 25.19 10.18 -13.04
N THR A 522 25.57 9.94 -11.77
CA THR A 522 26.95 9.61 -11.38
C THR A 522 26.97 8.17 -10.87
N ILE A 523 27.81 7.34 -11.48
CA ILE A 523 28.00 5.95 -11.10
C ILE A 523 29.06 5.88 -9.98
N PRO A 524 28.75 5.35 -8.78
CA PRO A 524 29.70 5.24 -7.67
C PRO A 524 30.97 4.45 -7.99
N ASN A 525 32.07 4.72 -7.28
CA ASN A 525 33.39 4.13 -7.59
C ASN A 525 33.48 2.61 -7.39
N SER A 526 32.62 2.06 -6.55
CA SER A 526 32.44 0.65 -6.22
C SER A 526 31.80 -0.18 -7.33
N ILE A 527 31.04 0.44 -8.25
CA ILE A 527 30.29 -0.26 -9.28
C ILE A 527 31.22 -0.78 -10.37
N LYS A 528 31.16 -2.09 -10.66
CA LYS A 528 31.99 -2.74 -11.70
C LYS A 528 31.30 -2.87 -13.05
N SER A 529 29.98 -2.80 -13.08
CA SER A 529 29.18 -2.96 -14.30
C SER A 529 27.89 -2.17 -14.21
N VAL A 530 27.50 -1.54 -15.32
CA VAL A 530 26.12 -1.05 -15.49
C VAL A 530 25.26 -2.25 -15.88
N SER A 531 24.24 -2.54 -15.08
CA SER A 531 23.35 -3.69 -15.28
C SER A 531 22.44 -3.54 -16.50
N ASP A 532 21.84 -4.66 -16.92
CA ASP A 532 20.97 -4.72 -18.08
C ASP A 532 19.75 -3.79 -17.91
N TYR A 533 19.41 -3.06 -18.96
CA TYR A 533 18.30 -2.11 -19.04
C TYR A 533 18.31 -0.97 -18.00
N CYS A 534 19.42 -0.77 -17.27
CA CYS A 534 19.45 0.11 -16.10
C CYS A 534 18.95 1.53 -16.37
N PHE A 535 19.34 2.14 -17.49
CA PHE A 535 18.92 3.48 -17.94
C PHE A 535 18.19 3.44 -19.30
N CYS A 536 17.58 2.30 -19.65
CA CYS A 536 16.82 2.18 -20.88
C CYS A 536 15.66 3.20 -20.88
N SER A 537 15.43 3.88 -22.00
CA SER A 537 14.41 4.94 -22.15
C SER A 537 14.55 6.13 -21.21
N CYS A 538 15.77 6.42 -20.73
CA CYS A 538 16.09 7.71 -20.08
C CYS A 538 16.29 8.82 -21.14
N GLU A 539 15.20 9.21 -21.82
CA GLU A 539 15.25 10.08 -23.01
C GLU A 539 15.91 11.45 -22.78
N SER A 540 15.78 12.02 -21.57
CA SER A 540 16.39 13.31 -21.18
C SER A 540 17.81 13.21 -20.63
N LEU A 541 18.43 12.02 -20.64
CA LEU A 541 19.75 11.80 -20.04
C LEU A 541 20.83 12.48 -20.88
N GLU A 542 21.36 13.60 -20.40
CA GLU A 542 22.38 14.41 -21.09
C GLU A 542 23.80 14.05 -20.64
N LYS A 543 23.98 13.64 -19.38
CA LYS A 543 25.29 13.44 -18.77
C LYS A 543 25.36 12.19 -17.91
N VAL A 544 26.30 11.30 -18.24
CA VAL A 544 26.63 10.12 -17.45
C VAL A 544 28.08 10.24 -16.99
N VAL A 545 28.29 10.27 -15.67
CA VAL A 545 29.63 10.24 -15.06
C VAL A 545 29.92 8.81 -14.64
N MET A 546 30.75 8.12 -15.42
CA MET A 546 31.19 6.76 -15.13
C MET A 546 32.39 6.77 -14.19
N ASN A 547 32.50 5.77 -13.30
CA ASN A 547 33.68 5.58 -12.47
C ASN A 547 34.84 4.94 -13.26
N GLU A 548 36.07 5.19 -12.81
CA GLU A 548 37.28 4.69 -13.49
C GLU A 548 37.38 3.17 -13.53
N ASN A 549 36.77 2.48 -12.55
CA ASN A 549 36.85 1.02 -12.37
C ASN A 549 35.74 0.23 -13.10
N LEU A 550 34.89 0.89 -13.90
CA LEU A 550 33.81 0.22 -14.62
C LEU A 550 34.39 -0.69 -15.72
N LEU A 551 33.96 -1.96 -15.74
CA LEU A 551 34.47 -2.98 -16.65
C LEU A 551 33.49 -3.33 -17.79
N VAL A 552 32.18 -3.26 -17.52
CA VAL A 552 31.14 -3.74 -18.45
C VAL A 552 29.95 -2.78 -18.49
N ILE A 553 29.43 -2.55 -19.70
CA ILE A 553 28.14 -1.90 -19.94
C ILE A 553 27.15 -2.97 -20.43
N GLY A 554 26.09 -3.22 -19.65
CA GLY A 554 25.11 -4.30 -19.85
C GLY A 554 24.17 -4.07 -21.04
N ASN A 555 23.37 -5.11 -21.32
CA ASN A 555 22.45 -5.15 -22.46
C ASN A 555 21.40 -4.03 -22.36
N SER A 556 21.15 -3.31 -23.45
CA SER A 556 20.16 -2.22 -23.52
C SER A 556 20.28 -1.15 -22.43
N SER A 557 21.43 -1.04 -21.76
CA SER A 557 21.58 -0.22 -20.55
C SER A 557 21.33 1.27 -20.76
N PHE A 558 21.58 1.81 -21.95
CA PHE A 558 21.32 3.19 -22.35
C PHE A 558 20.47 3.27 -23.63
N GLN A 559 19.73 2.21 -23.97
CA GLN A 559 18.87 2.21 -25.15
C GLN A 559 17.86 3.38 -25.09
N HIS A 560 17.61 4.05 -26.22
CA HIS A 560 16.72 5.23 -26.33
C HIS A 560 17.12 6.46 -25.49
N CYS A 561 18.40 6.59 -25.07
CA CYS A 561 18.91 7.83 -24.45
C CYS A 561 19.15 8.93 -25.50
N HIS A 562 18.07 9.49 -26.05
CA HIS A 562 18.12 10.42 -27.18
C HIS A 562 18.88 11.73 -26.91
N SER A 563 18.92 12.21 -25.66
CA SER A 563 19.60 13.46 -25.29
C SER A 563 21.10 13.31 -25.02
N LEU A 564 21.64 12.08 -25.02
CA LEU A 564 23.03 11.81 -24.70
C LEU A 564 23.95 12.24 -25.85
N LYS A 565 24.66 13.36 -25.69
CA LYS A 565 25.48 13.97 -26.76
C LYS A 565 26.87 13.37 -26.90
N THR A 566 27.50 13.07 -25.77
CA THR A 566 28.89 12.60 -25.67
C THR A 566 28.98 11.57 -24.55
N MET A 567 29.84 10.57 -24.72
CA MET A 567 30.08 9.55 -23.69
C MET A 567 31.58 9.41 -23.41
N ASN A 568 31.97 9.67 -22.17
CA ASN A 568 33.34 9.48 -21.69
C ASN A 568 33.46 8.10 -21.05
N PHE A 569 34.00 7.13 -21.80
CA PHE A 569 34.20 5.78 -21.28
C PHE A 569 35.44 5.70 -20.37
N PRO A 570 35.39 4.88 -19.31
CA PRO A 570 36.52 4.68 -18.42
C PRO A 570 37.63 3.84 -19.05
N VAL A 571 38.86 4.07 -18.61
CA VAL A 571 40.08 3.49 -19.19
C VAL A 571 40.20 1.97 -19.04
N PHE A 572 39.42 1.35 -18.14
CA PHE A 572 39.42 -0.09 -17.90
C PHE A 572 38.16 -0.80 -18.46
N LEU A 573 37.34 -0.10 -19.24
CA LEU A 573 36.16 -0.71 -19.86
C LEU A 573 36.59 -1.79 -20.86
N ASN A 574 36.04 -2.99 -20.71
CA ASN A 574 36.43 -4.19 -21.48
C ASN A 574 35.35 -4.67 -22.46
N SER A 575 34.07 -4.43 -22.17
CA SER A 575 32.95 -4.94 -22.98
C SER A 575 31.74 -4.00 -22.98
N ILE A 576 31.17 -3.79 -24.17
CA ILE A 576 29.88 -3.13 -24.40
C ILE A 576 28.91 -4.16 -24.97
N LYS A 577 27.87 -4.48 -24.20
CA LYS A 577 26.91 -5.55 -24.52
C LYS A 577 25.85 -5.13 -25.54
N SER A 578 25.01 -6.08 -25.94
CA SER A 578 24.10 -5.93 -27.08
C SER A 578 23.10 -4.81 -26.81
N PHE A 579 22.77 -4.02 -27.84
CA PHE A 579 21.80 -2.93 -27.78
C PHE A 579 22.13 -1.80 -26.78
N ALA A 580 23.30 -1.80 -26.15
CA ALA A 580 23.63 -0.92 -25.02
C ALA A 580 23.32 0.56 -25.27
N PHE A 581 23.60 1.09 -26.45
CA PHE A 581 23.34 2.47 -26.89
C PHE A 581 22.43 2.52 -28.13
N MET A 582 21.58 1.50 -28.33
CA MET A 582 20.65 1.49 -29.46
C MET A 582 19.75 2.74 -29.42
N ASP A 583 19.60 3.41 -30.56
CA ASP A 583 18.84 4.64 -30.77
C ASP A 583 19.24 5.80 -29.85
N CYS A 584 20.51 5.85 -29.40
CA CYS A 584 21.12 7.05 -28.83
C CYS A 584 21.37 8.10 -29.93
N SER A 585 20.28 8.67 -30.45
CA SER A 585 20.26 9.53 -31.63
C SER A 585 21.00 10.84 -31.46
N GLY A 586 21.18 11.33 -30.22
CA GLY A 586 21.96 12.53 -29.90
C GLY A 586 23.48 12.32 -29.86
N LEU A 587 23.97 11.08 -29.87
CA LEU A 587 25.39 10.78 -29.68
C LEU A 587 26.20 11.23 -30.92
N THR A 588 27.03 12.25 -30.76
CA THR A 588 27.77 12.88 -31.86
C THR A 588 29.21 12.40 -31.98
N GLU A 589 29.85 12.20 -30.83
CA GLU A 589 31.26 11.83 -30.69
C GLU A 589 31.40 10.65 -29.74
N LEU A 590 32.28 9.71 -30.11
CA LEU A 590 32.53 8.50 -29.34
C LEU A 590 34.03 8.20 -29.26
N SER A 591 34.58 8.26 -28.04
CA SER A 591 35.97 7.90 -27.77
C SER A 591 36.03 6.55 -27.05
N LEU A 592 36.26 5.47 -27.80
CA LEU A 592 36.38 4.13 -27.25
C LEU A 592 37.76 3.92 -26.59
N PRO A 593 37.84 3.29 -25.40
CA PRO A 593 39.10 3.06 -24.71
C PRO A 593 39.90 1.91 -25.35
N ASP A 594 41.23 2.01 -25.32
CA ASP A 594 42.13 1.01 -25.91
C ASP A 594 42.07 -0.37 -25.23
N THR A 595 41.46 -0.48 -24.04
CA THR A 595 41.23 -1.75 -23.33
C THR A 595 40.02 -2.52 -23.84
N LEU A 596 39.13 -1.88 -24.61
CA LEU A 596 37.88 -2.48 -25.05
C LEU A 596 38.14 -3.68 -25.97
N THR A 597 37.63 -4.85 -25.59
CA THR A 597 37.82 -6.12 -26.30
C THR A 597 36.60 -6.57 -27.09
N GLU A 598 35.41 -6.07 -26.75
CA GLU A 598 34.15 -6.55 -27.31
C GLU A 598 33.13 -5.42 -27.46
N ILE A 599 32.54 -5.32 -28.66
CA ILE A 599 31.32 -4.54 -28.95
C ILE A 599 30.31 -5.50 -29.56
N CYS A 600 29.20 -5.75 -28.86
CA CYS A 600 28.22 -6.76 -29.24
C CYS A 600 27.20 -6.28 -30.31
N GLU A 601 26.24 -7.14 -30.63
CA GLU A 601 25.19 -6.89 -31.63
C GLU A 601 24.42 -5.60 -31.33
N LYS A 602 24.23 -4.76 -32.36
CA LYS A 602 23.42 -3.53 -32.32
C LYS A 602 23.77 -2.54 -31.19
N SER A 603 24.97 -2.62 -30.61
CA SER A 603 25.34 -1.76 -29.48
C SER A 603 25.21 -0.26 -29.75
N PHE A 604 25.41 0.21 -30.99
CA PHE A 604 25.21 1.61 -31.42
C PHE A 604 24.29 1.71 -32.65
N PHE A 605 23.36 0.76 -32.81
CA PHE A 605 22.36 0.80 -33.88
C PHE A 605 21.54 2.09 -33.77
N GLY A 606 21.33 2.82 -34.87
CA GLY A 606 20.48 4.02 -34.87
C GLY A 606 21.09 5.24 -34.16
N CYS A 607 22.40 5.26 -33.90
CA CYS A 607 23.12 6.47 -33.47
C CYS A 607 23.27 7.46 -34.65
N ILE A 608 22.15 8.04 -35.08
CA ILE A 608 22.07 8.83 -36.32
C ILE A 608 22.95 10.07 -36.37
N SER A 609 23.36 10.63 -35.22
CA SER A 609 24.24 11.81 -35.15
C SER A 609 25.73 11.47 -35.08
N LEU A 610 26.10 10.19 -34.95
CA LEU A 610 27.48 9.77 -34.78
C LEU A 610 28.28 10.03 -36.06
N GLN A 611 29.37 10.77 -35.97
CA GLN A 611 30.08 11.28 -37.15
C GLN A 611 31.34 10.48 -37.51
N VAL A 612 32.10 10.07 -36.50
CA VAL A 612 33.40 9.41 -36.65
C VAL A 612 33.47 8.28 -35.64
N ILE A 613 33.99 7.14 -36.07
CA ILE A 613 34.30 6.03 -35.18
C ILE A 613 35.75 5.57 -35.34
N SER A 614 36.43 5.40 -34.21
CA SER A 614 37.78 4.83 -34.15
C SER A 614 37.74 3.52 -33.37
N LEU A 615 37.93 2.40 -34.06
CA LEU A 615 37.97 1.08 -33.44
C LEU A 615 39.27 0.93 -32.63
N PRO A 616 39.19 0.53 -31.35
CA PRO A 616 40.36 0.47 -30.45
C PRO A 616 41.24 -0.74 -30.79
N LYS A 617 42.54 -0.63 -30.49
CA LYS A 617 43.55 -1.61 -30.93
C LYS A 617 43.34 -3.03 -30.42
N LYS A 618 42.79 -3.20 -29.21
CA LYS A 618 42.58 -4.50 -28.56
C LYS A 618 41.19 -5.11 -28.82
N LEU A 619 40.39 -4.49 -29.70
CA LEU A 619 39.08 -5.04 -30.04
C LEU A 619 39.25 -6.42 -30.67
N ASN A 620 38.53 -7.43 -30.19
CA ASN A 620 38.54 -8.78 -30.76
C ASN A 620 37.42 -8.97 -31.77
N SER A 621 36.25 -8.40 -31.51
CA SER A 621 35.06 -8.54 -32.36
C SER A 621 34.19 -7.29 -32.36
N LEU A 622 33.61 -7.01 -33.53
CA LEU A 622 32.53 -6.06 -33.74
C LEU A 622 31.29 -6.82 -34.19
N GLY A 623 30.22 -6.75 -33.39
CA GLY A 623 29.00 -7.50 -33.58
C GLY A 623 28.17 -7.09 -34.80
N LYS A 624 27.17 -7.93 -35.08
CA LYS A 624 26.19 -7.69 -36.15
C LYS A 624 25.47 -6.37 -35.95
N TYR A 625 25.37 -5.55 -36.99
CA TYR A 625 24.67 -4.26 -36.99
C TYR A 625 25.13 -3.26 -35.90
N SER A 626 26.34 -3.40 -35.32
CA SER A 626 26.77 -2.56 -34.20
C SER A 626 26.77 -1.06 -34.50
N PHE A 627 27.02 -0.65 -35.75
CA PHE A 627 26.96 0.74 -36.23
C PHE A 627 26.05 0.86 -37.46
N SER A 628 24.97 0.08 -37.50
CA SER A 628 23.97 0.17 -38.56
C SER A 628 23.01 1.33 -38.33
N ASN A 629 22.46 1.89 -39.41
CA ASN A 629 21.58 3.07 -39.38
C ASN A 629 22.22 4.31 -38.70
N CYS A 630 23.54 4.44 -38.74
CA CYS A 630 24.27 5.62 -38.29
C CYS A 630 24.40 6.61 -39.44
N SER A 631 23.32 7.32 -39.75
CA SER A 631 23.21 8.10 -40.98
C SER A 631 24.18 9.28 -41.10
N SER A 632 24.75 9.81 -40.01
CA SER A 632 25.80 10.86 -40.07
C SER A 632 27.23 10.32 -40.09
N LEU A 633 27.42 9.00 -40.03
CA LEU A 633 28.74 8.39 -39.93
C LEU A 633 29.50 8.55 -41.25
N ARG A 634 30.54 9.37 -41.25
CA ARG A 634 31.32 9.72 -42.45
C ARG A 634 32.73 9.14 -42.48
N GLU A 635 33.28 8.82 -41.31
CA GLU A 635 34.67 8.39 -41.19
C GLU A 635 34.83 7.21 -40.22
N ILE A 636 35.53 6.17 -40.69
CA ILE A 636 35.90 5.00 -39.90
C ILE A 636 37.42 4.91 -39.81
N ILE A 637 37.94 4.72 -38.59
CA ILE A 637 39.36 4.48 -38.31
C ILE A 637 39.52 3.06 -37.76
N ILE A 638 40.23 2.20 -38.49
CA ILE A 638 40.51 0.81 -38.13
C ILE A 638 41.91 0.73 -37.51
N ASN A 639 42.00 0.56 -36.19
CA ASN A 639 43.28 0.37 -35.50
C ASN A 639 43.51 -1.08 -35.01
N SER A 640 42.53 -1.98 -35.20
CA SER A 640 42.56 -3.38 -34.80
C SER A 640 42.46 -4.34 -35.99
N ASP A 641 42.93 -5.57 -35.78
CA ASP A 641 42.72 -6.74 -36.61
C ASP A 641 41.46 -7.54 -36.18
N CYS A 642 40.50 -6.86 -35.55
CA CYS A 642 39.29 -7.47 -35.00
C CYS A 642 38.43 -8.16 -36.06
N SER A 643 37.68 -9.19 -35.64
CA SER A 643 36.62 -9.78 -36.45
C SER A 643 35.50 -8.76 -36.68
N LEU A 644 35.22 -8.42 -37.94
CA LEU A 644 34.15 -7.49 -38.31
C LEU A 644 32.98 -8.28 -38.90
N ASP A 645 31.82 -8.24 -38.24
CA ASP A 645 30.59 -8.81 -38.82
C ASP A 645 30.26 -8.12 -40.15
N PRO A 646 29.91 -8.84 -41.24
CA PRO A 646 29.68 -8.26 -42.57
C PRO A 646 28.64 -7.15 -42.63
N ASN A 647 27.74 -7.11 -41.65
CA ASN A 647 26.62 -6.18 -41.60
C ASN A 647 26.82 -5.08 -40.53
N ALA A 648 28.03 -4.94 -39.97
CA ALA A 648 28.30 -4.02 -38.87
C ALA A 648 27.94 -2.56 -39.20
N PHE A 649 28.04 -2.16 -40.47
CA PHE A 649 27.79 -0.80 -40.96
C PHE A 649 26.63 -0.71 -41.98
N ASP A 650 25.74 -1.72 -42.03
CA ASP A 650 24.60 -1.70 -42.94
C ASP A 650 23.69 -0.48 -42.70
N ASP A 651 23.08 0.06 -43.76
CA ASP A 651 22.21 1.25 -43.74
C ASP A 651 22.88 2.56 -43.26
N SER A 652 24.20 2.56 -43.01
CA SER A 652 24.99 3.76 -42.70
C SER A 652 25.53 4.39 -43.99
N ASN A 653 24.64 5.09 -44.70
CA ASN A 653 24.80 5.43 -46.11
C ASN A 653 25.77 6.59 -46.44
N ASN A 654 26.45 7.19 -45.46
CA ASN A 654 27.30 8.38 -45.65
C ASN A 654 28.79 8.16 -45.34
N ILE A 655 29.24 6.90 -45.26
CA ILE A 655 30.63 6.57 -44.93
C ILE A 655 31.54 6.82 -46.14
N GLU A 656 32.10 8.03 -46.23
CA GLU A 656 32.93 8.45 -47.36
C GLU A 656 34.44 8.22 -47.14
N LYS A 657 34.90 8.10 -45.89
CA LYS A 657 36.33 8.04 -45.55
C LYS A 657 36.68 6.85 -44.67
N LEU A 658 37.74 6.15 -45.06
CA LEU A 658 38.30 5.01 -44.33
C LEU A 658 39.79 5.26 -44.03
N ILE A 659 40.18 5.16 -42.76
CA ILE A 659 41.58 5.19 -42.32
C ILE A 659 41.96 3.81 -41.78
N ILE A 660 42.95 3.18 -42.40
CA ILE A 660 43.44 1.84 -42.06
C ILE A 660 44.81 1.97 -41.40
N LYS A 661 44.92 1.60 -40.12
CA LYS A 661 46.18 1.60 -39.35
C LYS A 661 46.66 0.21 -38.94
N ASN A 662 45.86 -0.82 -39.18
CA ASN A 662 46.21 -2.21 -38.94
C ASN A 662 45.66 -3.09 -40.08
N GLN A 663 46.27 -4.25 -40.33
CA GLN A 663 45.77 -5.20 -41.32
C GLN A 663 44.48 -5.83 -40.78
N ASN A 664 43.37 -5.58 -41.46
CA ASN A 664 42.08 -6.20 -41.14
C ASN A 664 41.44 -6.69 -42.43
N ASN A 665 41.43 -8.01 -42.65
CA ASN A 665 40.90 -8.62 -43.88
C ASN A 665 39.36 -8.60 -43.92
N ASP A 666 38.68 -8.41 -42.79
CA ASP A 666 37.22 -8.43 -42.75
C ASP A 666 36.61 -7.13 -43.28
N ILE A 667 37.41 -6.09 -43.50
CA ILE A 667 36.95 -4.86 -44.15
C ILE A 667 36.42 -5.13 -45.57
N HIS A 668 36.97 -6.13 -46.26
CA HIS A 668 36.54 -6.59 -47.58
C HIS A 668 35.17 -7.28 -47.58
N LYS A 669 34.72 -7.73 -46.39
CA LYS A 669 33.40 -8.33 -46.22
C LYS A 669 32.30 -7.28 -46.07
N GLN A 670 32.66 -6.01 -45.84
CA GLN A 670 31.73 -4.89 -45.62
C GLN A 670 31.19 -4.35 -46.95
N LYS A 671 30.31 -5.11 -47.59
CA LYS A 671 29.75 -4.77 -48.92
C LYS A 671 29.09 -3.38 -48.97
N ALA A 672 28.50 -2.94 -47.86
CA ALA A 672 27.91 -1.60 -47.74
C ALA A 672 28.93 -0.49 -48.03
N LEU A 673 30.21 -0.69 -47.69
CA LEU A 673 31.25 0.34 -47.85
C LEU A 673 31.77 0.44 -49.29
N HIS A 674 31.66 -0.63 -50.09
CA HIS A 674 32.29 -0.72 -51.42
C HIS A 674 31.83 0.36 -52.41
N GLN A 675 30.60 0.83 -52.27
CA GLN A 675 30.02 1.89 -53.11
C GLN A 675 30.08 3.29 -52.47
N LEU A 676 30.32 3.38 -51.16
CA LEU A 676 30.22 4.62 -50.41
C LEU A 676 31.57 5.32 -50.22
N VAL A 677 32.64 4.54 -50.01
CA VAL A 677 33.96 5.08 -49.66
C VAL A 677 34.60 5.77 -50.87
N LYS A 678 34.89 7.07 -50.71
CA LYS A 678 35.58 7.92 -51.68
C LYS A 678 37.05 8.14 -51.35
N SER A 679 37.44 8.01 -50.08
CA SER A 679 38.81 8.25 -49.63
C SER A 679 39.32 7.13 -48.73
N ILE A 680 40.45 6.52 -49.09
CA ILE A 680 41.14 5.52 -48.27
C ILE A 680 42.53 6.02 -47.89
N THR A 681 42.84 6.03 -46.59
CA THR A 681 44.16 6.38 -46.07
C THR A 681 44.78 5.22 -45.32
N PHE A 682 45.93 4.76 -45.76
CA PHE A 682 46.79 3.85 -45.01
C PHE A 682 47.74 4.67 -44.15
N ASN A 683 47.54 4.63 -42.83
CA ASN A 683 48.29 5.44 -41.86
C ASN A 683 48.99 4.55 -40.83
N SER A 684 49.78 3.60 -41.33
CA SER A 684 50.63 2.70 -40.58
C SER A 684 51.56 1.98 -41.55
N TYR A 685 52.57 1.29 -41.03
CA TYR A 685 53.43 0.45 -41.84
C TYR A 685 52.71 -0.86 -42.20
N PHE A 686 52.71 -1.15 -43.51
CA PHE A 686 52.29 -2.44 -44.06
C PHE A 686 53.46 -3.01 -44.86
N LYS A 687 53.86 -4.25 -44.58
CA LYS A 687 54.83 -4.96 -45.43
C LYS A 687 54.25 -5.16 -46.83
N GLU A 688 52.98 -5.56 -46.90
CA GLU A 688 52.19 -5.64 -48.12
C GLU A 688 50.88 -4.88 -47.89
N TYR A 689 50.61 -3.88 -48.73
CA TYR A 689 49.37 -3.12 -48.66
C TYR A 689 48.21 -3.96 -49.22
N PRO A 690 47.07 -4.08 -48.48
CA PRO A 690 45.93 -4.84 -48.94
C PRO A 690 45.30 -4.20 -50.19
N THR A 691 44.79 -5.03 -51.09
CA THR A 691 44.11 -4.57 -52.32
C THR A 691 42.76 -3.98 -51.98
N ILE A 692 42.44 -2.81 -52.51
CA ILE A 692 41.18 -2.09 -52.32
C ILE A 692 40.36 -2.03 -53.63
N SER A 693 40.57 -2.97 -54.55
CA SER A 693 39.87 -3.02 -55.85
C SER A 693 38.36 -3.19 -55.77
N GLU A 694 37.84 -3.68 -54.64
CA GLU A 694 36.40 -3.84 -54.39
C GLU A 694 35.70 -2.50 -54.13
N PHE A 695 36.44 -1.46 -53.71
CA PHE A 695 35.93 -0.12 -53.47
C PHE A 695 35.92 0.69 -54.78
N VAL A 696 34.83 0.59 -55.53
CA VAL A 696 34.76 1.04 -56.93
C VAL A 696 34.67 2.57 -57.12
N ASN A 697 34.30 3.31 -56.06
CA ASN A 697 34.10 4.75 -56.07
C ASN A 697 35.22 5.54 -55.37
N VAL A 698 36.37 4.91 -55.11
CA VAL A 698 37.50 5.56 -54.43
C VAL A 698 38.12 6.63 -55.34
N GLU A 699 38.08 7.88 -54.91
CA GLU A 699 38.66 9.02 -55.62
C GLU A 699 40.05 9.40 -55.08
N HIS A 700 40.30 9.13 -53.80
CA HIS A 700 41.53 9.51 -53.11
C HIS A 700 42.14 8.31 -52.39
N VAL A 701 43.41 8.02 -52.66
CA VAL A 701 44.21 7.06 -51.90
C VAL A 701 45.44 7.76 -51.34
N SER A 702 45.59 7.71 -50.03
CA SER A 702 46.77 8.22 -49.34
C SER A 702 47.50 7.07 -48.65
N ILE A 703 48.79 6.94 -48.88
CA ILE A 703 49.65 5.95 -48.21
C ILE A 703 50.71 6.71 -47.44
N ILE A 704 50.81 6.46 -46.14
CA ILE A 704 51.83 7.02 -45.27
C ILE A 704 52.70 5.85 -44.79
N SER A 705 53.91 5.76 -45.32
CA SER A 705 54.86 4.68 -45.04
C SER A 705 56.06 5.18 -44.24
N GLU A 706 56.39 4.49 -43.14
CA GLU A 706 57.52 4.85 -42.28
C GLU A 706 58.80 4.07 -42.59
N ILE A 707 58.71 2.97 -43.35
CA ILE A 707 59.81 2.01 -43.62
C ILE A 707 59.88 1.69 -45.12
N SER A 708 61.07 1.36 -45.63
CA SER A 708 61.37 1.28 -47.06
C SER A 708 61.13 -0.06 -47.75
N ASP A 709 60.65 -1.10 -47.07
CA ASP A 709 60.50 -2.46 -47.62
C ASP A 709 59.05 -2.82 -48.04
N SER A 710 58.10 -1.88 -47.96
CA SER A 710 56.70 -2.12 -48.28
C SER A 710 56.43 -2.37 -49.78
N ILE A 711 55.44 -3.21 -50.07
CA ILE A 711 55.03 -3.61 -51.42
C ILE A 711 53.55 -3.28 -51.68
N ILE A 712 53.24 -2.77 -52.87
CA ILE A 712 51.88 -2.65 -53.40
C ILE A 712 51.71 -3.69 -54.51
N ASN A 713 50.79 -4.64 -54.31
CA ASN A 713 50.58 -5.78 -55.21
C ASN A 713 49.74 -5.40 -56.45
N ASP A 714 49.62 -6.35 -57.39
CA ASP A 714 48.76 -6.20 -58.57
C ASP A 714 47.29 -6.05 -58.16
N ASN A 715 46.48 -5.41 -59.02
CA ASN A 715 45.06 -5.15 -58.76
C ASN A 715 44.80 -4.38 -57.46
N PHE A 716 45.71 -3.46 -57.09
CA PHE A 716 45.61 -2.72 -55.84
C PHE A 716 44.35 -1.85 -55.76
N VAL A 717 43.95 -1.18 -56.83
CA VAL A 717 42.76 -0.31 -56.84
C VAL A 717 42.12 -0.27 -58.22
N ASN A 718 40.79 -0.14 -58.25
CA ASN A 718 39.97 -0.03 -59.44
C ASN A 718 39.05 1.20 -59.32
N SER A 719 39.38 2.30 -60.00
CA SER A 719 38.60 3.54 -59.96
C SER A 719 38.70 4.33 -61.26
N SER A 720 37.59 4.97 -61.64
CA SER A 720 37.48 5.79 -62.85
C SER A 720 38.02 7.22 -62.70
N ASN A 721 38.31 7.66 -61.47
CA ASN A 721 38.77 9.02 -61.15
C ASN A 721 39.69 8.99 -59.91
N LEU A 722 40.95 8.60 -60.09
CA LEU A 722 41.82 8.31 -58.95
C LEU A 722 42.94 9.35 -58.76
N SER A 723 43.09 9.81 -57.52
CA SER A 723 44.23 10.60 -57.04
C SER A 723 44.99 9.82 -55.98
N ILE A 724 46.27 9.57 -56.21
CA ILE A 724 47.13 8.79 -55.30
C ILE A 724 48.21 9.71 -54.72
N ASN A 725 48.33 9.71 -53.40
CA ASN A 725 49.42 10.34 -52.68
C ASN A 725 50.15 9.31 -51.82
N ILE A 726 51.44 9.12 -52.06
CA ILE A 726 52.29 8.24 -51.26
C ILE A 726 53.35 9.10 -50.57
N THR A 727 53.32 9.15 -49.24
CA THR A 727 54.30 9.84 -48.39
C THR A 727 55.16 8.81 -47.68
N GLY A 728 56.48 8.90 -47.87
CA GLY A 728 57.43 7.88 -47.41
C GLY A 728 57.94 6.96 -48.52
N ASN A 729 58.77 5.99 -48.15
CA ASN A 729 59.40 5.06 -49.11
C ASN A 729 58.54 3.80 -49.30
N ILE A 730 58.54 3.27 -50.52
CA ILE A 730 57.88 2.03 -50.94
C ILE A 730 58.90 1.27 -51.78
N HIS A 731 59.12 -0.01 -51.49
CA HIS A 731 60.11 -0.82 -52.18
C HIS A 731 59.69 -1.13 -53.62
N LYS A 732 58.45 -1.60 -53.78
CA LYS A 732 57.94 -2.14 -55.04
C LYS A 732 56.46 -1.81 -55.21
N ILE A 733 56.08 -1.42 -56.42
CA ILE A 733 54.68 -1.36 -56.87
C ILE A 733 54.60 -2.23 -58.12
N SER A 734 53.79 -3.27 -58.07
CA SER A 734 53.68 -4.26 -59.14
C SER A 734 53.11 -3.66 -60.43
N ASP A 735 53.49 -4.24 -61.57
CA ASP A 735 53.25 -3.65 -62.89
C ASP A 735 51.77 -3.46 -63.22
N ASN A 736 50.86 -4.26 -62.63
CA ASN A 736 49.42 -4.19 -62.82
C ASN A 736 48.67 -3.60 -61.62
N SER A 737 49.34 -2.90 -60.68
CA SER A 737 48.67 -2.32 -59.50
C SER A 737 47.56 -1.33 -59.85
N PHE A 738 47.70 -0.60 -60.96
CA PHE A 738 46.75 0.44 -61.40
C PHE A 738 46.14 0.19 -62.78
N SER A 739 46.27 -1.03 -63.34
CA SER A 739 45.86 -1.35 -64.71
C SER A 739 44.38 -1.03 -64.99
N ASN A 740 43.52 -1.22 -63.99
CA ASN A 740 42.08 -0.99 -64.07
C ASN A 740 41.65 0.42 -63.61
N SER A 741 42.58 1.34 -63.34
CA SER A 741 42.28 2.66 -62.77
C SER A 741 42.68 3.83 -63.67
N ASN A 742 41.81 4.84 -63.79
CA ASN A 742 42.13 6.10 -64.45
C ASN A 742 42.75 7.08 -63.45
N ILE A 743 44.06 7.27 -63.54
CA ILE A 743 44.81 8.09 -62.58
C ILE A 743 44.83 9.56 -63.05
N ASN A 744 44.17 10.45 -62.31
CA ASN A 744 44.19 11.89 -62.58
C ASN A 744 45.41 12.57 -61.96
N TYR A 745 45.80 12.16 -60.75
CA TYR A 745 46.95 12.73 -60.05
C TYR A 745 47.73 11.61 -59.33
N PHE A 746 49.05 11.59 -59.50
CA PHE A 746 49.94 10.73 -58.74
C PHE A 746 51.07 11.54 -58.15
N LEU A 747 51.20 11.47 -56.82
CA LEU A 747 52.27 12.08 -56.05
C LEU A 747 53.03 11.01 -55.28
N TYR A 748 54.35 10.96 -55.50
CA TYR A 748 55.25 10.17 -54.67
C TYR A 748 56.23 11.08 -53.91
N CYS A 749 56.06 11.12 -52.60
CA CYS A 749 56.83 11.85 -51.62
C CYS A 749 57.84 10.93 -50.88
N GLY A 750 58.65 10.18 -51.62
CA GLY A 750 59.76 9.37 -51.10
C GLY A 750 61.11 9.75 -51.71
N ASN A 751 62.20 9.30 -51.09
CA ASN A 751 63.58 9.59 -51.53
C ASN A 751 64.34 8.36 -52.07
N GLN A 752 63.65 7.23 -52.26
CA GLN A 752 64.19 6.01 -52.86
C GLN A 752 63.52 5.69 -54.19
N THR A 753 64.20 4.93 -55.06
CA THR A 753 63.59 4.39 -56.28
C THR A 753 62.58 3.32 -55.93
N ILE A 754 61.50 3.23 -56.72
CA ILE A 754 60.47 2.19 -56.59
C ILE A 754 60.70 1.16 -57.69
N GLU A 755 60.74 -0.13 -57.35
CA GLU A 755 60.76 -1.22 -58.33
C GLU A 755 59.38 -1.36 -59.02
N GLY A 756 59.38 -1.55 -60.34
CA GLY A 756 58.18 -1.82 -61.14
C GLY A 756 57.91 -0.81 -62.25
N LYS A 757 57.12 -1.25 -63.24
CA LYS A 757 56.64 -0.49 -64.41
C LYS A 757 55.12 -0.28 -64.33
N PHE A 758 54.62 0.10 -63.16
CA PHE A 758 53.20 0.25 -62.83
C PHE A 758 52.42 1.32 -63.61
N PHE A 759 53.06 2.10 -64.50
CA PHE A 759 52.39 2.97 -65.47
C PHE A 759 52.51 2.50 -66.93
N ALA A 760 52.94 1.25 -67.15
CA ALA A 760 53.05 0.69 -68.49
C ALA A 760 51.69 0.61 -69.21
N HIS A 761 50.61 0.35 -68.46
CA HIS A 761 49.28 0.09 -69.02
C HIS A 761 48.34 1.31 -68.90
N ASN A 762 48.47 2.09 -67.82
CA ASN A 762 47.67 3.30 -67.61
C ASN A 762 48.56 4.44 -67.08
N LYS A 763 48.51 5.62 -67.72
CA LYS A 763 49.40 6.74 -67.42
C LYS A 763 48.64 7.84 -66.67
N PRO A 764 49.20 8.37 -65.56
CA PRO A 764 48.59 9.48 -64.84
C PRO A 764 48.55 10.76 -65.68
N LYS A 765 47.44 11.51 -65.61
CA LYS A 765 47.34 12.84 -66.26
C LYS A 765 48.35 13.83 -65.68
N ASN A 766 48.50 13.83 -64.35
CA ASN A 766 49.49 14.61 -63.63
C ASN A 766 50.37 13.70 -62.78
N LEU A 767 51.67 13.73 -63.03
CA LEU A 767 52.67 12.96 -62.31
C LEU A 767 53.74 13.86 -61.72
N SER A 768 53.80 13.86 -60.39
CA SER A 768 54.78 14.62 -59.64
C SER A 768 55.49 13.71 -58.65
N VAL A 769 56.80 13.91 -58.51
CA VAL A 769 57.60 13.22 -57.49
C VAL A 769 58.35 14.26 -56.66
N TYR A 770 58.73 13.86 -55.45
CA TYR A 770 59.53 14.68 -54.56
C TYR A 770 60.80 15.21 -55.24
N ARG A 771 61.20 16.42 -54.89
CA ARG A 771 62.35 17.10 -55.49
C ARG A 771 63.67 16.32 -55.36
N LEU A 772 63.81 15.50 -54.30
CA LEU A 772 64.99 14.64 -54.06
C LEU A 772 64.84 13.21 -54.60
N TYR A 773 63.82 12.92 -55.41
CA TYR A 773 63.66 11.59 -55.99
C TYR A 773 64.85 11.23 -56.91
N PRO A 774 65.52 10.09 -56.69
CA PRO A 774 66.83 9.78 -57.28
C PRO A 774 66.81 9.52 -58.79
N SER A 775 65.65 9.16 -59.37
CA SER A 775 65.50 8.87 -60.80
C SER A 775 64.79 9.99 -61.57
N LYS A 776 64.97 10.03 -62.89
CA LYS A 776 64.16 10.88 -63.80
C LYS A 776 62.85 10.20 -64.24
N GLN A 777 62.69 8.92 -63.90
CA GLN A 777 61.55 8.09 -64.27
C GLN A 777 61.01 7.36 -63.03
N ILE A 778 59.69 7.17 -62.99
CA ILE A 778 58.96 6.39 -61.98
C ILE A 778 57.88 5.59 -62.69
N GLY A 779 57.70 4.32 -62.34
CA GLY A 779 56.70 3.44 -62.97
C GLY A 779 56.87 3.24 -64.48
N GLY A 780 58.06 3.48 -65.04
CA GLY A 780 58.36 3.35 -66.48
C GLY A 780 58.13 4.60 -67.33
N ILE A 781 57.77 5.75 -66.76
CA ILE A 781 57.57 7.03 -67.47
C ILE A 781 58.33 8.19 -66.81
N LYS A 782 58.54 9.30 -67.54
CA LYS A 782 59.21 10.51 -67.01
C LYS A 782 58.29 11.26 -66.03
N ALA A 783 58.84 11.73 -64.91
CA ALA A 783 58.10 12.51 -63.89
C ALA A 783 58.66 13.92 -63.70
N LYS A 784 57.80 14.86 -63.28
CA LYS A 784 58.23 16.21 -62.86
C LYS A 784 58.74 16.17 -61.41
N ARG A 785 59.99 16.58 -61.20
CA ARG A 785 60.64 16.66 -59.86
C ARG A 785 60.44 18.05 -59.25
N ASN A 786 59.19 18.42 -59.03
CA ASN A 786 58.82 19.76 -58.58
C ASN A 786 57.78 19.76 -57.46
N ALA A 787 57.45 18.59 -56.88
CA ALA A 787 56.57 18.54 -55.73
C ALA A 787 57.31 18.97 -54.46
N ASP A 788 56.80 20.02 -53.82
CA ASP A 788 57.09 20.33 -52.42
C ASP A 788 56.14 19.50 -51.56
N CYS A 789 56.69 18.53 -50.84
CA CYS A 789 55.95 17.59 -50.00
C CYS A 789 55.90 18.10 -48.55
N PRO A 790 54.76 18.61 -48.05
CA PRO A 790 54.61 18.92 -46.63
C PRO A 790 54.59 17.60 -45.82
N ASN A 791 55.23 17.60 -44.63
CA ASN A 791 55.29 16.50 -43.65
C ASN A 791 56.31 15.36 -43.84
N LEU A 792 57.34 15.49 -44.70
CA LEU A 792 58.50 14.60 -44.61
C LEU A 792 59.32 14.95 -43.34
N LEU A 793 59.12 14.20 -42.25
CA LEU A 793 60.04 14.18 -41.10
C LEU A 793 61.40 13.69 -41.58
N TYR A 794 62.26 14.62 -42.00
CA TYR A 794 63.66 14.33 -42.24
C TYR A 794 64.28 13.96 -40.89
N GLN A 795 64.48 12.66 -40.64
CA GLN A 795 65.41 12.22 -39.61
C GLN A 795 66.78 12.82 -39.96
N ARG A 796 67.14 13.92 -39.30
CA ARG A 796 68.51 14.42 -39.28
C ARG A 796 69.39 13.30 -38.71
N THR A 797 70.07 12.63 -39.63
CA THR A 797 71.45 12.12 -39.54
C THR A 797 71.96 11.83 -38.13
N LYS A 798 72.19 10.54 -37.86
CA LYS A 798 73.14 9.98 -36.87
C LYS A 798 73.64 11.01 -35.84
N LEU A 799 73.07 10.95 -34.63
CA LEU A 799 73.62 11.60 -33.45
C LEU A 799 75.12 11.28 -33.38
N LYS A 800 75.97 12.31 -33.54
CA LYS A 800 77.42 12.19 -33.31
C LYS A 800 77.64 11.63 -31.90
N PRO A 801 78.71 10.85 -31.64
CA PRO A 801 78.99 10.24 -30.33
C PRO A 801 78.82 11.20 -29.14
N ILE A 802 79.14 12.49 -29.33
CA ILE A 802 78.93 13.59 -28.39
C ILE A 802 77.49 13.71 -27.85
N TYR A 803 76.47 13.45 -28.66
CA TYR A 803 75.07 13.54 -28.22
C TYR A 803 74.61 12.31 -27.43
N ILE A 804 75.18 11.12 -27.67
CA ILE A 804 74.93 9.95 -26.81
C ILE A 804 75.56 10.22 -25.43
N THR A 805 76.74 10.85 -25.39
CA THR A 805 77.36 11.30 -24.13
C THR A 805 76.50 12.37 -23.43
N LEU A 806 75.95 13.34 -24.17
CA LEU A 806 75.05 14.36 -23.60
C LEU A 806 73.70 13.79 -23.16
N ILE A 807 73.13 12.79 -23.85
CA ILE A 807 71.89 12.11 -23.45
C ILE A 807 72.11 11.24 -22.21
N ILE A 808 73.26 10.56 -22.10
CA ILE A 808 73.61 9.82 -20.88
C ILE A 808 73.80 10.77 -19.69
N ILE A 809 74.44 11.93 -19.91
CA ILE A 809 74.59 12.97 -18.89
C ILE A 809 73.22 13.59 -18.53
N PHE A 810 72.36 13.84 -19.51
CA PHE A 810 71.02 14.39 -19.27
C PHE A 810 70.10 13.39 -18.57
N CYS A 811 70.14 12.11 -18.93
CA CYS A 811 69.44 11.04 -18.21
C CYS A 811 69.96 10.88 -16.78
N ALA A 812 71.28 10.99 -16.55
CA ALA A 812 71.85 11.01 -15.21
C ALA A 812 71.37 12.23 -14.39
N ILE A 813 71.30 13.42 -15.00
CA ILE A 813 70.77 14.64 -14.36
C ILE A 813 69.27 14.52 -14.06
N VAL A 814 68.48 13.92 -14.95
CA VAL A 814 67.05 13.68 -14.75
C VAL A 814 66.80 12.64 -13.66
N VAL A 815 67.61 11.58 -13.58
CA VAL A 815 67.54 10.58 -12.50
C VAL A 815 67.97 11.19 -11.17
N ILE A 816 68.99 12.05 -11.16
CA ILE A 816 69.41 12.81 -9.96
C ILE A 816 68.31 13.81 -9.55
N ALA A 817 67.67 14.51 -10.49
CA ALA A 817 66.56 15.41 -10.19
C ALA A 817 65.32 14.66 -9.69
N ALA A 818 64.98 13.50 -10.28
CA ALA A 818 63.88 12.66 -9.85
C ALA A 818 64.13 12.05 -8.47
N THR A 819 65.36 11.63 -8.17
CA THR A 819 65.75 11.14 -6.83
C THR A 819 65.77 12.26 -5.79
N ILE A 820 66.24 13.47 -6.11
CA ILE A 820 66.12 14.65 -5.23
C ILE A 820 64.65 15.01 -4.99
N THR A 821 63.79 14.91 -6.01
CA THR A 821 62.35 15.20 -5.88
C THR A 821 61.65 14.12 -5.05
N LEU A 822 61.98 12.85 -5.23
CA LEU A 822 61.49 11.74 -4.39
C LEU A 822 61.98 11.86 -2.94
N ILE A 823 63.23 12.29 -2.71
CA ILE A 823 63.76 12.57 -1.37
C ILE A 823 63.03 13.77 -0.75
N LYS A 824 62.76 14.85 -1.50
CA LYS A 824 61.96 15.99 -1.03
C LYS A 824 60.51 15.58 -0.71
N VAL A 825 59.87 14.76 -1.54
CA VAL A 825 58.52 14.22 -1.30
C VAL A 825 58.52 13.29 -0.08
N HIS A 826 59.56 12.49 0.13
CA HIS A 826 59.69 11.64 1.31
C HIS A 826 59.92 12.44 2.60
N ILE A 827 60.76 13.49 2.55
CA ILE A 827 60.97 14.43 3.66
C ILE A 827 59.68 15.21 3.96
N TYR A 828 58.95 15.65 2.92
CA TYR A 828 57.66 16.33 3.06
C TYR A 828 56.61 15.41 3.70
N ARG A 829 56.47 14.17 3.22
CA ARG A 829 55.57 13.15 3.82
C ARG A 829 55.97 12.80 5.26
N LYS A 830 57.27 12.79 5.59
CA LYS A 830 57.76 12.58 6.95
C LYS A 830 57.41 13.76 7.87
N HIS A 831 57.50 14.99 7.38
CA HIS A 831 57.06 16.17 8.12
C HIS A 831 55.53 16.22 8.26
N GLN A 832 54.78 15.85 7.23
CA GLN A 832 53.31 15.82 7.25
C GLN A 832 52.79 14.80 8.27
N ARG A 833 53.37 13.59 8.32
CA ARG A 833 53.04 12.58 9.37
C ARG A 833 53.42 13.05 10.78
N LYS A 834 54.48 13.86 10.93
CA LYS A 834 54.88 14.42 12.23
C LYS A 834 53.94 15.54 12.68
N ILE A 835 53.36 16.30 11.74
CA ILE A 835 52.35 17.33 11.99
C ILE A 835 50.99 16.67 12.28
N GLU A 836 50.56 15.70 11.48
CA GLU A 836 49.33 14.92 11.72
C GLU A 836 49.39 14.18 13.04
N GLY A 837 50.53 13.58 13.39
CA GLY A 837 50.73 12.95 14.71
C GLY A 837 50.69 13.96 15.86
N LYS A 838 51.21 15.19 15.69
CA LYS A 838 51.11 16.26 16.69
C LYS A 838 49.68 16.79 16.82
N MET A 839 48.96 16.95 15.71
CA MET A 839 47.56 17.38 15.71
C MET A 839 46.65 16.31 16.31
N LEU A 840 46.91 15.02 16.08
CA LEU A 840 46.15 13.93 16.71
C LEU A 840 46.42 13.88 18.21
N LEU A 841 47.67 14.12 18.64
CA LEU A 841 48.04 14.17 20.05
C LEU A 841 47.47 15.41 20.76
N GLU A 842 47.48 16.59 20.12
CA GLU A 842 46.82 17.80 20.65
C GLU A 842 45.29 17.62 20.73
N LYS A 843 44.68 16.91 19.78
CA LYS A 843 43.25 16.61 19.80
C LYS A 843 42.88 15.60 20.88
N LEU A 844 43.68 14.55 21.06
CA LEU A 844 43.52 13.57 22.14
C LEU A 844 43.76 14.18 23.53
N VAL A 845 44.73 15.08 23.68
CA VAL A 845 45.02 15.74 24.97
C VAL A 845 43.92 16.75 25.34
N ASN A 846 43.36 17.49 24.37
CA ASN A 846 42.19 18.35 24.61
C ASN A 846 40.91 17.53 24.89
N ASP A 847 40.69 16.42 24.20
CA ASP A 847 39.47 15.62 24.38
C ASP A 847 39.49 14.79 25.69
N GLU A 848 40.65 14.43 26.26
CA GLU A 848 40.75 13.66 27.53
C GLU A 848 41.05 14.49 28.79
N PHE A 849 41.64 15.69 28.69
CA PHE A 849 42.02 16.50 29.87
C PHE A 849 41.45 17.92 29.93
N GLY A 850 40.61 18.31 28.95
CA GLY A 850 39.88 19.59 28.92
C GLY A 850 40.52 20.64 28.03
#